data_AF-A0A842FHB4-F1
#
_entry.id   AF-A0A842FHB4-F1
#
_cell.length_a   1.000
_cell.length_b   1.000
_cell.length_c   1.000
_cell.angle_alpha   90.00
_cell.angle_beta   90.00
_cell.angle_gamma   90.00
#
_symmetry.space_group_name_H-M   'P 1'
#
loop_
_entity.id
_entity.type
_entity.pdbx_description
1 polymer ?
#
loop_
_entity_poly.entity_id
_entity_poly.type
_entity_poly.pdbx_seq_one_letter_code
_entity_poly.pdbx_strand_id
1 'polypeptide(L)'
;MSKKTKMFNKSLKLFLASAMLLTSVSTLPINTLANEGITNPSVDAVGVYVSDWATFKAELQNATTTDIYLQADLRMTDADFSISVDEKNIHGEGYTIDMNTRNIRVTKANAVTSINNITIKNSGTNGFLWSTVAAKHTVNNVTGDGNRAFARLEAGTLVFQGTNNITQLSGNNNYNVWAKNIEIQSNAEVNITGGGYARDRGALHTTRGSVLTVAEGAKLNVTSTTGQAIRLDEVNFTNNGFVKATSSRDGIATYNASTATINSGATLDITSTATDVQGAMFNNSSLFVKSGATLIAVSQGSSSTLTTGKELVIEEGANFSITNTRNGALGSESNSTTMVINSTIGISTWERNKTTLEEPTFSYQGPLNMRFSLSGYAGPKQTSLVTDNADITKNFDTSKIGRIEGGYFVKDPKQIEAEDKARVAVNNLFTSQNPANDAKAGLTQAEIDAAQALVNEVTDAKNKAALQADLDKAQLQVNAILAAELEAQNKARAAVNDLFASQDPTGDVKTGLTQAEIDAAQVLVDKVTDPAKKAELQADLDKAQQKLDGQAAAELAAQNKAREAVNNLFANQNPTGDTKAGLTQAEIDAAQALIDQVTDPAKKAELQADLNKAQTQLDAQKAAELAAQNKAREAVNSLFASQNPANDAKAGLTQAEIDAAQALIDQVTDPAKKAELQADLNKAQEQIDADKAAEKAAQDKARAAVNNLFANQNPTGDTKTGLTQAEIDAAQALIDQVTDPAKKAELQADLNKAQT
;
A
#
# COMPACT_ATOMS: atom_id res chain seq x y z
N MET A 1 0.34 -44.76 -4.70
CA MET A 1 1.14 -45.78 -3.95
C MET A 1 1.50 -45.16 -2.60
N SER A 2 1.63 -45.83 -1.45
CA SER A 2 1.50 -47.27 -1.15
C SER A 2 0.88 -47.53 0.25
N LYS A 3 0.14 -48.65 0.33
CA LYS A 3 -0.29 -49.48 1.47
C LYS A 3 0.20 -49.18 2.92
N LYS A 4 -0.79 -49.12 3.85
CA LYS A 4 -1.04 -49.98 5.07
C LYS A 4 0.03 -50.03 6.20
N THR A 5 -0.25 -50.27 7.50
CA THR A 5 -1.43 -50.79 8.25
C THR A 5 -1.59 -50.10 9.64
N LYS A 6 -2.78 -50.19 10.26
CA LYS A 6 -3.13 -49.81 11.65
C LYS A 6 -2.28 -50.53 12.73
N MET A 7 -2.16 -49.95 13.94
CA MET A 7 -2.78 -50.53 15.16
C MET A 7 -2.92 -49.57 16.36
N PHE A 8 -3.63 -50.05 17.39
CA PHE A 8 -4.40 -49.33 18.42
C PHE A 8 -3.63 -48.75 19.63
N ASN A 9 -3.99 -47.52 20.02
CA ASN A 9 -4.53 -47.14 21.34
C ASN A 9 -3.78 -47.53 22.64
N LYS A 10 -3.12 -46.55 23.29
CA LYS A 10 -3.62 -45.90 24.54
C LYS A 10 -2.77 -44.69 24.91
N SER A 11 -3.42 -43.64 25.43
CA SER A 11 -2.74 -42.41 25.88
C SER A 11 -2.43 -42.46 27.38
N LEU A 12 -1.18 -42.17 27.75
CA LEU A 12 -0.78 -41.82 29.10
C LEU A 12 0.02 -40.53 29.04
N LYS A 13 -0.44 -39.48 29.73
CA LYS A 13 0.27 -38.19 29.78
C LYS A 13 1.38 -38.27 30.83
N LEU A 14 2.60 -37.95 30.44
CA LEU A 14 3.70 -37.66 31.36
C LEU A 14 4.19 -36.24 31.05
N PHE A 15 4.13 -35.34 32.03
CA PHE A 15 4.68 -33.99 31.90
C PHE A 15 6.19 -34.05 32.15
N LEU A 16 6.99 -33.55 31.20
CA LEU A 16 8.39 -33.20 31.44
C LEU A 16 8.48 -31.72 31.81
N ALA A 17 9.39 -31.40 32.73
CA ALA A 17 9.74 -30.03 33.09
C ALA A 17 11.25 -29.82 32.92
N SER A 18 11.61 -28.83 32.09
CA SER A 18 12.94 -28.20 31.97
C SER A 18 12.68 -26.79 31.41
N ALA A 19 12.82 -25.67 32.12
CA ALA A 19 13.96 -25.12 32.85
C ALA A 19 15.00 -24.43 31.95
N MET A 20 15.09 -23.10 32.07
CA MET A 20 16.28 -22.29 31.75
C MET A 20 16.28 -21.00 32.60
N LEU A 21 17.48 -20.50 32.91
CA LEU A 21 17.78 -19.26 33.66
C LEU A 21 18.19 -18.16 32.64
N LEU A 22 18.65 -16.93 32.95
CA LEU A 22 18.90 -16.16 34.18
C LEU A 22 18.21 -14.77 34.02
N THR A 23 18.30 -13.71 34.84
CA THR A 23 19.11 -13.31 36.02
C THR A 23 18.21 -12.34 36.87
N SER A 24 18.59 -11.55 37.88
CA SER A 24 19.88 -11.09 38.46
C SER A 24 19.83 -11.12 40.01
N VAL A 25 20.53 -10.21 40.72
CA VAL A 25 20.58 -10.18 42.19
C VAL A 25 20.61 -8.74 42.73
N SER A 26 19.80 -8.47 43.76
CA SER A 26 20.08 -7.47 44.80
C SER A 26 19.54 -7.97 46.16
N THR A 27 20.06 -7.45 47.27
CA THR A 27 20.05 -8.13 48.58
C THR A 27 19.04 -7.55 49.58
N LEU A 28 18.27 -8.43 50.25
CA LEU A 28 17.49 -8.13 51.45
C LEU A 28 17.63 -9.27 52.50
N PRO A 29 17.33 -9.04 53.79
CA PRO A 29 17.94 -9.78 54.90
C PRO A 29 17.25 -11.08 55.32
N ILE A 30 17.98 -11.86 56.12
CA ILE A 30 17.53 -13.09 56.79
C ILE A 30 16.64 -12.75 58.00
N ASN A 31 15.61 -13.58 58.26
CA ASN A 31 14.53 -13.43 59.24
C ASN A 31 13.60 -12.24 58.94
N THR A 32 12.30 -12.42 58.70
CA THR A 32 11.38 -13.20 59.54
C THR A 32 10.44 -14.16 58.76
N LEU A 33 10.44 -15.45 59.11
CA LEU A 33 9.34 -16.36 58.78
C LEU A 33 8.22 -16.19 59.82
N ALA A 34 7.17 -15.45 59.47
CA ALA A 34 6.05 -15.14 60.35
C ALA A 34 5.01 -16.27 60.39
N ASN A 35 5.41 -17.42 60.95
CA ASN A 35 4.57 -18.42 61.62
C ASN A 35 3.09 -18.51 61.16
N GLU A 36 2.83 -19.15 60.01
CA GLU A 36 1.51 -19.74 59.77
C GLU A 36 1.31 -20.89 60.77
N GLY A 37 0.34 -20.73 61.66
CA GLY A 37 0.21 -21.54 62.86
C GLY A 37 -0.33 -22.95 62.63
N ILE A 38 0.52 -23.87 62.17
CA ILE A 38 0.29 -25.31 62.39
C ILE A 38 0.50 -25.58 63.90
N THR A 39 -0.57 -25.39 64.69
CA THR A 39 -0.63 -25.94 66.04
C THR A 39 -0.67 -27.46 65.92
N ASN A 40 0.50 -28.08 66.08
CA ASN A 40 0.65 -29.54 66.10
C ASN A 40 -0.36 -30.13 67.12
N PRO A 41 -1.32 -30.97 66.70
CA PRO A 41 -2.37 -31.43 67.58
C PRO A 41 -1.81 -32.29 68.72
N SER A 42 -2.52 -32.32 69.85
CA SER A 42 -2.21 -33.25 70.93
C SER A 42 -2.28 -34.69 70.40
N VAL A 43 -1.26 -35.49 70.71
CA VAL A 43 -1.14 -36.89 70.25
C VAL A 43 -2.10 -37.77 71.04
N ASP A 44 -3.37 -37.78 70.67
CA ASP A 44 -4.40 -38.73 71.13
C ASP A 44 -5.65 -38.84 70.21
N ALA A 45 -5.78 -38.03 69.16
CA ALA A 45 -6.91 -38.08 68.23
C ALA A 45 -6.84 -39.28 67.25
N VAL A 46 -7.34 -40.44 67.69
CA VAL A 46 -7.55 -41.61 66.81
C VAL A 46 -8.85 -41.41 66.02
N GLY A 47 -8.73 -41.01 64.75
CA GLY A 47 -9.87 -40.95 63.83
C GLY A 47 -10.41 -42.34 63.48
N VAL A 48 -11.73 -42.47 63.38
CA VAL A 48 -12.41 -43.77 63.17
C VAL A 48 -12.94 -43.89 61.74
N TYR A 49 -12.62 -45.00 61.08
CA TYR A 49 -13.14 -45.35 59.77
C TYR A 49 -14.46 -46.12 59.89
N VAL A 50 -15.46 -45.76 59.08
CA VAL A 50 -16.81 -46.35 59.12
C VAL A 50 -17.33 -46.69 57.72
N SER A 51 -17.95 -47.86 57.60
CA SER A 51 -18.51 -48.39 56.34
C SER A 51 -20.01 -48.75 56.44
N ASP A 52 -20.63 -48.50 57.60
CA ASP A 52 -22.06 -48.73 57.84
C ASP A 52 -22.68 -47.63 58.71
N TRP A 53 -24.01 -47.54 58.68
CA TRP A 53 -24.77 -46.52 59.40
C TRP A 53 -24.75 -46.66 60.93
N ALA A 54 -24.74 -47.89 61.46
CA ALA A 54 -24.80 -48.11 62.90
C ALA A 54 -23.47 -47.70 63.56
N THR A 55 -22.33 -48.04 62.94
CA THR A 55 -21.01 -47.59 63.40
C THR A 55 -20.86 -46.07 63.27
N PHE A 56 -21.24 -45.47 62.14
CA PHE A 56 -21.23 -44.01 61.95
C PHE A 56 -22.05 -43.26 63.03
N LYS A 57 -23.25 -43.75 63.34
CA LYS A 57 -24.11 -43.19 64.39
C LYS A 57 -23.50 -43.35 65.78
N ALA A 58 -22.89 -44.49 66.09
CA ALA A 58 -22.21 -44.70 67.37
C ALA A 58 -21.08 -43.68 67.57
N GLU A 59 -20.21 -43.49 66.57
CA GLU A 59 -19.11 -42.53 66.66
C GLU A 59 -19.56 -41.06 66.63
N LEU A 60 -20.65 -40.72 65.93
CA LEU A 60 -21.28 -39.40 66.04
C LEU A 60 -21.76 -39.08 67.48
N GLN A 61 -22.20 -40.10 68.22
CA GLN A 61 -22.62 -39.96 69.62
C GLN A 61 -21.48 -40.15 70.62
N ASN A 62 -20.31 -40.63 70.19
CA ASN A 62 -19.15 -40.82 71.02
C ASN A 62 -18.55 -39.47 71.47
N ALA A 63 -18.27 -39.33 72.76
CA ALA A 63 -17.75 -38.10 73.32
C ALA A 63 -16.26 -37.88 73.00
N THR A 64 -15.49 -38.94 72.77
CA THR A 64 -14.02 -38.85 72.58
C THR A 64 -13.58 -38.81 71.12
N THR A 65 -14.32 -39.42 70.20
CA THR A 65 -13.96 -39.48 68.78
C THR A 65 -14.11 -38.11 68.13
N THR A 66 -13.02 -37.45 67.75
CA THR A 66 -13.08 -36.15 67.04
C THR A 66 -13.38 -36.35 65.55
N ASP A 67 -12.72 -37.31 64.91
CA ASP A 67 -12.67 -37.45 63.45
C ASP A 67 -13.28 -38.77 62.99
N ILE A 68 -14.15 -38.70 61.98
CA ILE A 68 -14.87 -39.85 61.41
C ILE A 68 -14.68 -39.85 59.89
N TYR A 69 -14.19 -40.96 59.34
CA TYR A 69 -13.87 -41.13 57.92
C TYR A 69 -14.80 -42.15 57.26
N LEU A 70 -15.49 -41.75 56.19
CA LEU A 70 -16.36 -42.67 55.44
C LEU A 70 -15.55 -43.59 54.52
N GLN A 71 -16.00 -44.84 54.41
CA GLN A 71 -15.49 -45.85 53.47
C GLN A 71 -16.57 -46.45 52.55
N ALA A 72 -17.82 -46.00 52.68
CA ALA A 72 -18.95 -46.44 51.88
C ALA A 72 -20.06 -45.38 51.86
N ASP A 73 -20.97 -45.46 50.88
CA ASP A 73 -22.23 -44.72 50.90
C ASP A 73 -23.10 -45.22 52.06
N LEU A 74 -23.55 -44.30 52.93
CA LEU A 74 -24.39 -44.58 54.08
C LEU A 74 -25.84 -44.15 53.84
N ARG A 75 -26.79 -44.81 54.51
CA ARG A 75 -28.21 -44.42 54.52
C ARG A 75 -28.81 -44.52 55.92
N MET A 76 -29.45 -43.45 56.37
CA MET A 76 -30.06 -43.35 57.70
C MET A 76 -31.31 -44.24 57.81
N THR A 77 -31.20 -45.30 58.61
CA THR A 77 -32.31 -46.23 58.89
C THR A 77 -33.13 -45.86 60.12
N ASP A 78 -32.56 -45.06 61.02
CA ASP A 78 -33.14 -44.64 62.30
C ASP A 78 -34.22 -43.54 62.20
N ALA A 79 -34.81 -43.23 63.35
CA ALA A 79 -35.48 -41.95 63.60
C ALA A 79 -34.47 -40.83 63.89
N ASP A 80 -34.95 -39.57 63.87
CA ASP A 80 -34.17 -38.39 64.24
C ASP A 80 -33.49 -38.55 65.62
N PHE A 81 -32.23 -38.13 65.74
CA PHE A 81 -31.48 -38.18 67.01
C PHE A 81 -30.65 -36.91 67.23
N SER A 82 -30.03 -36.81 68.40
CA SER A 82 -29.19 -35.67 68.81
C SER A 82 -27.78 -36.11 69.20
N ILE A 83 -26.81 -35.23 68.98
CA ILE A 83 -25.43 -35.34 69.44
C ILE A 83 -25.10 -34.17 70.38
N SER A 84 -24.36 -34.46 71.45
CA SER A 84 -23.98 -33.51 72.49
C SER A 84 -22.48 -33.57 72.73
N VAL A 85 -21.74 -32.96 71.81
CA VAL A 85 -20.30 -33.11 71.60
C VAL A 85 -19.64 -31.73 71.52
N ASP A 86 -18.37 -31.62 71.92
CA ASP A 86 -17.59 -30.38 71.71
C ASP A 86 -17.10 -30.28 70.27
N GLU A 87 -16.55 -31.37 69.73
CA GLU A 87 -16.04 -31.43 68.36
C GLU A 87 -16.50 -32.71 67.63
N LYS A 88 -16.82 -32.57 66.33
CA LYS A 88 -16.97 -33.66 65.35
C LYS A 88 -16.59 -33.22 63.94
N ASN A 89 -15.59 -33.88 63.36
CA ASN A 89 -15.14 -33.70 61.99
C ASN A 89 -15.51 -34.92 61.15
N ILE A 90 -16.26 -34.72 60.07
CA ILE A 90 -16.78 -35.79 59.22
C ILE A 90 -16.13 -35.66 57.84
N HIS A 91 -15.20 -36.58 57.57
CA HIS A 91 -14.45 -36.70 56.33
C HIS A 91 -15.18 -37.68 55.41
N GLY A 92 -15.84 -37.14 54.39
CA GLY A 92 -16.73 -37.92 53.53
C GLY A 92 -16.02 -38.72 52.45
N GLU A 93 -14.75 -38.43 52.13
CA GLU A 93 -13.97 -39.09 51.07
C GLU A 93 -14.68 -39.25 49.70
N GLY A 94 -15.64 -38.37 49.40
CA GLY A 94 -16.48 -38.39 48.20
C GLY A 94 -17.76 -39.24 48.31
N TYR A 95 -17.95 -39.97 49.41
CA TYR A 95 -19.13 -40.81 49.66
C TYR A 95 -20.40 -40.00 50.00
N THR A 96 -21.53 -40.71 49.95
CA THR A 96 -22.88 -40.19 50.20
C THR A 96 -23.36 -40.52 51.61
N ILE A 97 -24.09 -39.60 52.26
CA ILE A 97 -25.02 -39.90 53.35
C ILE A 97 -26.44 -39.59 52.88
N ASP A 98 -27.25 -40.61 52.65
CA ASP A 98 -28.68 -40.48 52.41
C ASP A 98 -29.44 -40.42 53.74
N MET A 99 -29.85 -39.22 54.12
CA MET A 99 -30.53 -38.90 55.37
C MET A 99 -31.98 -39.39 55.42
N ASN A 100 -32.54 -39.99 54.36
CA ASN A 100 -33.84 -40.66 54.39
C ASN A 100 -35.00 -39.79 54.96
N THR A 101 -34.95 -38.49 54.71
CA THR A 101 -35.85 -37.43 55.19
C THR A 101 -35.83 -37.15 56.72
N ARG A 102 -34.79 -37.63 57.42
CA ARG A 102 -34.52 -37.47 58.86
C ARG A 102 -33.56 -36.32 59.16
N ASN A 103 -33.45 -35.95 60.43
CA ASN A 103 -32.54 -34.92 60.92
C ASN A 103 -31.57 -35.44 62.01
N ILE A 104 -30.35 -34.90 62.05
CA ILE A 104 -29.39 -35.06 63.18
C ILE A 104 -29.23 -33.69 63.83
N ARG A 105 -29.50 -33.57 65.13
CA ARG A 105 -29.42 -32.30 65.88
C ARG A 105 -28.12 -32.17 66.67
N VAL A 106 -27.47 -31.03 66.62
CA VAL A 106 -26.44 -30.65 67.61
C VAL A 106 -27.10 -29.92 68.78
N THR A 107 -26.83 -30.38 70.02
CA THR A 107 -27.47 -29.82 71.23
C THR A 107 -26.51 -29.16 72.21
N LYS A 108 -25.19 -29.31 72.04
CA LYS A 108 -24.20 -28.64 72.90
C LYS A 108 -23.89 -27.24 72.36
N ALA A 109 -23.94 -26.23 73.23
CA ALA A 109 -23.52 -24.88 72.88
C ALA A 109 -22.00 -24.81 72.74
N ASN A 110 -21.52 -23.92 71.88
CA ASN A 110 -20.14 -23.75 71.42
C ASN A 110 -19.52 -24.97 70.72
N ALA A 111 -20.33 -25.98 70.35
CA ALA A 111 -19.87 -27.11 69.56
C ALA A 111 -19.29 -26.65 68.21
N VAL A 112 -18.20 -27.28 67.80
CA VAL A 112 -17.57 -27.10 66.48
C VAL A 112 -17.77 -28.38 65.69
N THR A 113 -18.34 -28.31 64.50
CA THR A 113 -18.46 -29.48 63.62
C THR A 113 -18.03 -29.16 62.20
N SER A 114 -17.35 -30.07 61.52
CA SER A 114 -17.06 -29.95 60.10
C SER A 114 -17.65 -31.10 59.28
N ILE A 115 -18.09 -30.79 58.06
CA ILE A 115 -18.32 -31.76 57.00
C ILE A 115 -17.42 -31.42 55.81
N ASN A 116 -16.66 -32.41 55.35
CA ASN A 116 -15.63 -32.26 54.32
C ASN A 116 -15.82 -33.30 53.21
N ASN A 117 -15.78 -32.89 51.93
CA ASN A 117 -15.73 -33.77 50.76
C ASN A 117 -16.82 -34.87 50.78
N ILE A 118 -18.10 -34.47 50.80
CA ILE A 118 -19.23 -35.38 51.06
C ILE A 118 -20.47 -35.04 50.24
N THR A 119 -21.30 -36.03 49.94
CA THR A 119 -22.64 -35.81 49.35
C THR A 119 -23.73 -36.09 50.38
N ILE A 120 -24.48 -35.07 50.81
CA ILE A 120 -25.65 -35.26 51.69
C ILE A 120 -26.91 -35.32 50.83
N LYS A 121 -27.70 -36.40 50.96
CA LYS A 121 -28.96 -36.60 50.23
C LYS A 121 -30.18 -36.67 51.13
N ASN A 122 -31.34 -36.24 50.62
CA ASN A 122 -32.66 -36.40 51.25
C ASN A 122 -32.71 -35.98 52.73
N SER A 123 -32.24 -34.79 53.07
CA SER A 123 -32.33 -34.25 54.43
C SER A 123 -33.77 -34.15 54.96
N GLY A 124 -33.92 -34.08 56.29
CA GLY A 124 -35.15 -33.69 56.95
C GLY A 124 -35.42 -32.18 56.87
N THR A 125 -36.49 -31.70 57.52
CA THR A 125 -36.95 -30.30 57.40
C THR A 125 -35.97 -29.26 57.97
N ASN A 126 -34.98 -29.67 58.76
CA ASN A 126 -33.98 -28.81 59.38
C ASN A 126 -32.56 -29.01 58.80
N GLY A 127 -32.34 -30.04 57.97
CA GLY A 127 -31.02 -30.30 57.38
C GLY A 127 -30.09 -31.21 58.16
N PHE A 128 -28.84 -31.24 57.74
CA PHE A 128 -27.74 -31.99 58.37
C PHE A 128 -27.13 -31.18 59.52
N LEU A 129 -26.81 -31.84 60.64
CA LEU A 129 -26.25 -31.24 61.86
C LEU A 129 -26.94 -29.92 62.28
N TRP A 130 -28.27 -29.88 62.26
CA TRP A 130 -29.03 -28.67 62.58
C TRP A 130 -28.92 -28.29 64.06
N SER A 131 -29.03 -27.00 64.37
CA SER A 131 -28.86 -26.48 65.73
C SER A 131 -29.85 -25.37 66.09
N THR A 132 -30.18 -25.30 67.39
CA THR A 132 -30.88 -24.17 68.03
C THR A 132 -30.03 -23.50 69.11
N VAL A 133 -28.78 -23.93 69.26
CA VAL A 133 -27.79 -23.40 70.21
C VAL A 133 -26.62 -22.81 69.44
N ALA A 134 -25.91 -21.84 70.02
CA ALA A 134 -24.81 -21.19 69.33
C ALA A 134 -23.66 -22.19 69.09
N ALA A 135 -23.53 -22.69 67.87
CA ALA A 135 -22.51 -23.65 67.45
C ALA A 135 -21.87 -23.19 66.13
N LYS A 136 -20.66 -23.66 65.82
CA LYS A 136 -19.94 -23.35 64.58
C LYS A 136 -19.92 -24.58 63.69
N HIS A 137 -20.51 -24.48 62.50
CA HIS A 137 -20.56 -25.58 61.54
C HIS A 137 -19.79 -25.17 60.27
N THR A 138 -18.76 -25.94 59.92
CA THR A 138 -17.96 -25.72 58.71
C THR A 138 -18.38 -26.71 57.62
N VAL A 139 -18.56 -26.19 56.41
CA VAL A 139 -19.01 -26.95 55.23
C VAL A 139 -17.95 -26.77 54.13
N ASN A 140 -17.21 -27.84 53.84
CA ASN A 140 -16.11 -27.83 52.88
C ASN A 140 -16.32 -28.87 51.76
N ASN A 141 -16.32 -28.43 50.50
CA ASN A 141 -16.46 -29.30 49.33
C ASN A 141 -17.70 -30.24 49.38
N VAL A 142 -18.86 -29.71 49.78
CA VAL A 142 -20.08 -30.50 50.02
C VAL A 142 -21.11 -30.36 48.90
N THR A 143 -21.65 -31.49 48.43
CA THR A 143 -22.87 -31.53 47.61
C THR A 143 -24.07 -31.83 48.49
N GLY A 144 -25.16 -31.07 48.38
CA GLY A 144 -26.38 -31.21 49.19
C GLY A 144 -27.62 -31.30 48.32
N ASP A 145 -28.14 -32.50 48.09
CA ASP A 145 -29.22 -32.78 47.15
C ASP A 145 -30.50 -33.27 47.86
N GLY A 146 -31.63 -32.58 47.72
CA GLY A 146 -32.87 -33.09 48.30
C GLY A 146 -34.12 -32.25 48.09
N ASN A 147 -35.24 -32.69 48.68
CA ASN A 147 -36.52 -31.97 48.64
C ASN A 147 -36.77 -31.13 49.91
N ARG A 148 -35.74 -30.86 50.73
CA ARG A 148 -35.83 -30.15 52.02
C ARG A 148 -34.55 -29.35 52.28
N ALA A 149 -34.53 -28.58 53.37
CA ALA A 149 -33.41 -27.72 53.74
C ALA A 149 -32.10 -28.50 53.91
N PHE A 150 -30.98 -27.90 53.53
CA PHE A 150 -29.64 -28.45 53.76
C PHE A 150 -29.13 -28.14 55.16
N ALA A 151 -29.36 -26.93 55.67
CA ALA A 151 -28.90 -26.50 57.00
C ALA A 151 -29.88 -25.52 57.69
N ARG A 152 -30.06 -25.70 59.01
CA ARG A 152 -30.80 -24.80 59.92
C ARG A 152 -29.99 -24.57 61.21
N LEU A 153 -29.45 -23.37 61.38
CA LEU A 153 -28.73 -22.93 62.59
C LEU A 153 -29.44 -21.70 63.17
N GLU A 154 -30.36 -21.87 64.12
CA GLU A 154 -31.12 -20.74 64.69
C GLU A 154 -30.26 -19.84 65.59
N ALA A 155 -29.12 -20.36 66.05
CA ALA A 155 -28.05 -19.64 66.72
C ALA A 155 -26.69 -20.17 66.23
N GLY A 156 -25.64 -19.36 66.31
CA GLY A 156 -24.29 -19.74 65.87
C GLY A 156 -23.94 -19.31 64.44
N THR A 157 -22.99 -20.00 63.82
CA THR A 157 -22.38 -19.60 62.54
C THR A 157 -22.21 -20.80 61.60
N LEU A 158 -22.67 -20.63 60.36
CA LEU A 158 -22.39 -21.54 59.25
C LEU A 158 -21.24 -20.98 58.41
N VAL A 159 -20.15 -21.72 58.29
CA VAL A 159 -18.95 -21.34 57.52
C VAL A 159 -18.85 -22.21 56.28
N PHE A 160 -18.60 -21.60 55.13
CA PHE A 160 -18.36 -22.30 53.87
C PHE A 160 -16.92 -22.15 53.39
N GLN A 161 -16.33 -23.26 52.98
CA GLN A 161 -14.97 -23.41 52.44
C GLN A 161 -15.01 -24.26 51.15
N GLY A 162 -14.07 -24.08 50.23
CA GLY A 162 -14.03 -24.87 48.99
C GLY A 162 -15.31 -24.72 48.14
N THR A 163 -15.65 -25.75 47.35
CA THR A 163 -16.75 -25.70 46.37
C THR A 163 -17.99 -26.46 46.87
N ASN A 164 -19.05 -25.73 47.22
CA ASN A 164 -20.28 -26.30 47.79
C ASN A 164 -21.47 -26.11 46.86
N ASN A 165 -22.21 -27.19 46.59
CA ASN A 165 -23.34 -27.20 45.67
C ASN A 165 -24.61 -27.72 46.39
N ILE A 166 -25.51 -26.82 46.74
CA ILE A 166 -26.74 -27.12 47.49
C ILE A 166 -27.94 -26.97 46.55
N THR A 167 -28.58 -28.09 46.21
CA THR A 167 -29.63 -28.16 45.19
C THR A 167 -30.94 -28.72 45.78
N GLN A 168 -32.00 -27.92 45.71
CA GLN A 168 -33.34 -28.39 46.02
C GLN A 168 -34.01 -28.99 44.78
N LEU A 169 -34.22 -30.30 44.76
CA LEU A 169 -34.61 -31.05 43.57
C LEU A 169 -36.10 -30.86 43.17
N SER A 170 -37.03 -30.81 44.12
CA SER A 170 -38.46 -30.62 43.83
C SER A 170 -39.32 -30.25 45.05
N GLY A 171 -40.52 -29.72 44.78
CA GLY A 171 -41.72 -29.96 45.61
C GLY A 171 -41.82 -29.32 46.99
N ASN A 172 -40.94 -28.39 47.35
CA ASN A 172 -40.91 -27.76 48.67
C ASN A 172 -40.59 -26.26 48.58
N ASN A 173 -41.30 -25.45 49.36
CA ASN A 173 -41.17 -23.98 49.35
C ASN A 173 -40.30 -23.46 50.52
N ASN A 174 -39.63 -24.32 51.27
CA ASN A 174 -38.79 -23.89 52.39
C ASN A 174 -37.45 -23.29 51.90
N TYR A 175 -36.64 -22.78 52.83
CA TYR A 175 -35.24 -22.41 52.58
C TYR A 175 -34.36 -23.63 52.28
N ASN A 176 -33.24 -23.39 51.60
CA ASN A 176 -32.11 -24.34 51.54
C ASN A 176 -31.17 -24.13 52.74
N VAL A 177 -30.80 -22.87 53.02
CA VAL A 177 -29.88 -22.49 54.10
C VAL A 177 -30.54 -21.43 54.97
N TRP A 178 -30.69 -21.72 56.26
CA TRP A 178 -31.07 -20.76 57.29
C TRP A 178 -30.00 -20.78 58.39
N ALA A 179 -29.33 -19.67 58.65
CA ALA A 179 -28.37 -19.59 59.76
C ALA A 179 -28.41 -18.23 60.49
N LYS A 180 -27.93 -18.21 61.75
CA LYS A 180 -27.78 -16.98 62.54
C LYS A 180 -26.66 -16.09 62.02
N ASN A 181 -25.51 -16.66 61.66
CA ASN A 181 -24.47 -15.99 60.90
C ASN A 181 -24.04 -16.88 59.73
N ILE A 182 -23.63 -16.27 58.62
CA ILE A 182 -23.10 -16.97 57.45
C ILE A 182 -21.76 -16.34 57.05
N GLU A 183 -20.74 -17.16 56.88
CA GLU A 183 -19.38 -16.78 56.51
C GLU A 183 -18.96 -17.57 55.26
N ILE A 184 -18.80 -16.89 54.13
CA ILE A 184 -18.23 -17.49 52.90
C ILE A 184 -16.76 -17.09 52.87
N GLN A 185 -15.86 -18.05 53.15
CA GLN A 185 -14.43 -17.77 53.28
C GLN A 185 -13.73 -17.57 51.93
N SER A 186 -12.54 -16.97 51.95
CA SER A 186 -11.80 -16.63 50.73
C SER A 186 -11.56 -17.84 49.83
N ASN A 187 -11.76 -17.63 48.53
CA ASN A 187 -11.71 -18.65 47.48
C ASN A 187 -12.77 -19.77 47.57
N ALA A 188 -13.72 -19.72 48.52
CA ALA A 188 -14.85 -20.64 48.53
C ALA A 188 -15.85 -20.27 47.42
N GLU A 189 -16.45 -21.27 46.77
CA GLU A 189 -17.52 -21.11 45.80
C GLU A 189 -18.77 -21.83 46.31
N VAL A 190 -19.85 -21.07 46.56
CA VAL A 190 -21.08 -21.58 47.16
C VAL A 190 -22.25 -21.35 46.22
N ASN A 191 -22.77 -22.45 45.68
CA ASN A 191 -23.89 -22.48 44.75
C ASN A 191 -25.14 -23.01 45.48
N ILE A 192 -26.18 -22.18 45.64
CA ILE A 192 -27.45 -22.55 46.30
C ILE A 192 -28.58 -22.40 45.28
N THR A 193 -29.27 -23.50 44.97
CA THR A 193 -30.31 -23.55 43.93
C THR A 193 -31.63 -24.11 44.46
N GLY A 194 -32.73 -23.42 44.20
CA GLY A 194 -34.08 -23.78 44.62
C GLY A 194 -34.48 -23.24 46.00
N GLY A 195 -35.71 -23.54 46.42
CA GLY A 195 -36.28 -23.11 47.70
C GLY A 195 -36.82 -21.66 47.70
N GLY A 196 -37.59 -21.35 48.74
CA GLY A 196 -38.22 -20.05 49.00
C GLY A 196 -39.75 -20.07 48.94
N TYR A 197 -40.42 -19.34 49.84
CA TYR A 197 -41.88 -19.21 49.89
C TYR A 197 -42.27 -17.73 49.86
N ALA A 198 -42.90 -17.31 48.76
CA ALA A 198 -43.38 -15.95 48.55
C ALA A 198 -42.29 -14.91 48.88
N ARG A 199 -42.53 -14.03 49.88
CA ARG A 199 -41.55 -13.08 50.40
C ARG A 199 -41.02 -13.45 51.79
N ASP A 200 -41.50 -14.54 52.39
CA ASP A 200 -41.27 -14.85 53.81
C ASP A 200 -40.02 -15.68 54.05
N ARG A 201 -39.56 -16.43 53.05
CA ARG A 201 -38.35 -17.28 53.12
C ARG A 201 -37.58 -17.19 51.82
N GLY A 202 -36.29 -16.89 51.94
CA GLY A 202 -35.34 -16.95 50.82
C GLY A 202 -34.74 -18.35 50.65
N ALA A 203 -34.07 -18.59 49.52
CA ALA A 203 -33.24 -19.79 49.33
C ALA A 203 -32.06 -19.82 50.33
N LEU A 204 -31.40 -18.67 50.50
CA LEU A 204 -30.54 -18.34 51.63
C LEU A 204 -31.26 -17.32 52.53
N HIS A 205 -31.29 -17.59 53.83
CA HIS A 205 -31.99 -16.79 54.84
C HIS A 205 -31.15 -16.61 56.10
N THR A 206 -31.20 -15.43 56.74
CA THR A 206 -30.61 -15.21 58.07
C THR A 206 -31.64 -14.77 59.10
N THR A 207 -31.46 -15.20 60.36
CA THR A 207 -32.30 -14.74 61.49
C THR A 207 -32.08 -13.26 61.79
N ARG A 208 -33.03 -12.63 62.50
CA ARG A 208 -32.85 -11.30 63.10
C ARG A 208 -31.53 -11.11 63.86
N GLY A 209 -30.88 -9.96 63.67
CA GLY A 209 -29.65 -9.55 64.36
C GLY A 209 -28.43 -10.34 63.90
N SER A 210 -28.24 -10.52 62.60
CA SER A 210 -27.27 -11.47 62.00
C SER A 210 -26.10 -10.79 61.29
N VAL A 211 -25.10 -11.59 60.93
CA VAL A 211 -24.01 -11.21 60.02
C VAL A 211 -23.99 -12.14 58.81
N LEU A 212 -23.89 -11.56 57.62
CA LEU A 212 -23.50 -12.26 56.39
C LEU A 212 -22.17 -11.65 55.92
N THR A 213 -21.12 -12.46 55.80
CA THR A 213 -19.83 -12.02 55.26
C THR A 213 -19.46 -12.88 54.06
N VAL A 214 -19.09 -12.23 52.96
CA VAL A 214 -18.47 -12.85 51.78
C VAL A 214 -17.06 -12.28 51.69
N ALA A 215 -16.06 -13.12 51.81
CA ALA A 215 -14.65 -12.72 51.84
C ALA A 215 -14.08 -12.44 50.44
N GLU A 216 -12.86 -11.89 50.40
CA GLU A 216 -12.16 -11.61 49.15
C GLU A 216 -11.87 -12.91 48.37
N GLY A 217 -12.06 -12.88 47.04
CA GLY A 217 -11.95 -14.05 46.17
C GLY A 217 -13.08 -15.09 46.32
N ALA A 218 -13.98 -14.95 47.28
CA ALA A 218 -15.11 -15.86 47.47
C ALA A 218 -16.24 -15.58 46.45
N LYS A 219 -17.05 -16.62 46.17
CA LYS A 219 -18.24 -16.53 45.32
C LYS A 219 -19.46 -17.11 46.03
N LEU A 220 -20.57 -16.38 46.03
CA LEU A 220 -21.87 -16.83 46.51
C LEU A 220 -22.93 -16.65 45.42
N ASN A 221 -23.32 -17.75 44.78
CA ASN A 221 -24.37 -17.79 43.76
C ASN A 221 -25.65 -18.37 44.37
N VAL A 222 -26.72 -17.59 44.43
CA VAL A 222 -28.02 -18.01 44.99
C VAL A 222 -29.11 -17.84 43.94
N THR A 223 -29.79 -18.94 43.61
CA THR A 223 -30.87 -18.98 42.62
C THR A 223 -32.15 -19.53 43.25
N SER A 224 -33.19 -18.71 43.39
CA SER A 224 -34.52 -19.16 43.82
C SER A 224 -35.49 -19.22 42.64
N THR A 225 -36.30 -20.29 42.60
CA THR A 225 -37.34 -20.51 41.61
C THR A 225 -38.74 -20.15 42.10
N THR A 226 -38.96 -20.02 43.41
CA THR A 226 -40.30 -19.90 44.04
C THR A 226 -40.44 -18.76 45.05
N GLY A 227 -39.34 -18.15 45.48
CA GLY A 227 -39.31 -17.05 46.45
C GLY A 227 -38.12 -16.13 46.21
N GLN A 228 -37.73 -15.39 47.25
CA GLN A 228 -36.53 -14.54 47.21
C GLN A 228 -35.26 -15.42 47.13
N ALA A 229 -34.20 -14.96 46.47
CA ALA A 229 -32.93 -15.70 46.50
C ALA A 229 -32.21 -15.50 47.84
N ILE A 230 -31.90 -14.25 48.19
CA ILE A 230 -31.27 -13.89 49.47
C ILE A 230 -32.25 -13.06 50.30
N ARG A 231 -32.64 -13.57 51.49
CA ARG A 231 -33.44 -12.83 52.48
C ARG A 231 -32.65 -12.56 53.76
N LEU A 232 -32.59 -11.30 54.16
CA LEU A 232 -31.79 -10.80 55.29
C LEU A 232 -32.67 -9.98 56.24
N ASP A 233 -32.80 -10.41 57.49
CA ASP A 233 -33.56 -9.68 58.53
C ASP A 233 -32.62 -9.11 59.60
N GLU A 234 -32.57 -7.76 59.74
CA GLU A 234 -31.78 -7.07 60.76
C GLU A 234 -30.29 -7.49 60.74
N VAL A 235 -29.62 -7.23 59.62
CA VAL A 235 -28.32 -7.83 59.26
C VAL A 235 -27.25 -6.78 58.98
N ASN A 236 -26.01 -7.09 59.35
CA ASN A 236 -24.82 -6.49 58.73
C ASN A 236 -24.33 -7.42 57.61
N PHE A 237 -24.54 -7.03 56.36
CA PHE A 237 -24.06 -7.74 55.17
C PHE A 237 -22.81 -7.05 54.61
N THR A 238 -21.68 -7.74 54.68
CA THR A 238 -20.40 -7.26 54.14
C THR A 238 -19.98 -8.13 52.97
N ASN A 239 -19.89 -7.54 51.78
CA ASN A 239 -19.39 -8.21 50.58
C ASN A 239 -18.00 -7.68 50.19
N ASN A 240 -17.02 -8.58 50.16
CA ASN A 240 -15.66 -8.34 49.66
C ASN A 240 -15.34 -9.21 48.42
N GLY A 241 -16.30 -10.00 47.94
CA GLY A 241 -16.14 -10.96 46.85
C GLY A 241 -17.25 -10.83 45.81
N PHE A 242 -17.61 -11.95 45.19
CA PHE A 242 -18.66 -12.01 44.17
C PHE A 242 -19.95 -12.58 44.74
N VAL A 243 -21.06 -11.84 44.65
CA VAL A 243 -22.39 -12.30 45.06
C VAL A 243 -23.35 -12.18 43.88
N LYS A 244 -23.96 -13.29 43.48
CA LYS A 244 -25.01 -13.33 42.46
C LYS A 244 -26.32 -13.82 43.05
N ALA A 245 -27.40 -13.06 42.87
CA ALA A 245 -28.73 -13.37 43.39
C ALA A 245 -29.77 -13.36 42.25
N THR A 246 -30.26 -14.53 41.85
CA THR A 246 -31.22 -14.71 40.75
C THR A 246 -32.55 -15.25 41.25
N SER A 247 -33.68 -14.60 40.95
CA SER A 247 -34.97 -14.92 41.57
C SER A 247 -36.18 -14.69 40.65
N SER A 248 -37.27 -15.42 40.90
CA SER A 248 -38.63 -15.14 40.42
C SER A 248 -39.43 -14.17 41.31
N ARG A 249 -38.77 -13.59 42.31
CA ARG A 249 -39.20 -12.53 43.24
C ARG A 249 -38.05 -11.50 43.37
N ASP A 250 -37.95 -10.82 44.52
CA ASP A 250 -36.78 -10.00 44.85
C ASP A 250 -35.51 -10.88 44.86
N GLY A 251 -34.47 -10.51 44.10
CA GLY A 251 -33.20 -11.23 44.10
C GLY A 251 -32.52 -11.15 45.47
N ILE A 252 -32.42 -9.93 46.00
CA ILE A 252 -32.08 -9.69 47.41
C ILE A 252 -33.17 -8.87 48.08
N ALA A 253 -33.53 -9.27 49.30
CA ALA A 253 -34.44 -8.55 50.17
C ALA A 253 -33.81 -8.40 51.55
N THR A 254 -33.59 -7.17 51.98
CA THR A 254 -33.15 -6.84 53.35
C THR A 254 -34.25 -6.11 54.10
N TYR A 255 -34.38 -6.39 55.40
CA TYR A 255 -35.46 -5.90 56.25
C TYR A 255 -34.91 -5.36 57.58
N ASN A 256 -35.76 -4.65 58.33
CA ASN A 256 -35.57 -4.39 59.77
C ASN A 256 -34.23 -3.71 60.12
N ALA A 257 -33.95 -2.54 59.51
CA ALA A 257 -32.74 -1.75 59.79
C ALA A 257 -31.41 -2.42 59.43
N SER A 258 -31.39 -3.30 58.43
CA SER A 258 -30.17 -3.89 57.88
C SER A 258 -29.25 -2.86 57.22
N THR A 259 -27.97 -3.20 57.14
CA THR A 259 -26.94 -2.49 56.38
C THR A 259 -26.28 -3.47 55.42
N ALA A 260 -26.20 -3.09 54.13
CA ALA A 260 -25.40 -3.81 53.14
C ALA A 260 -24.25 -2.92 52.64
N THR A 261 -23.04 -3.47 52.63
CA THR A 261 -21.83 -2.78 52.16
C THR A 261 -21.11 -3.65 51.14
N ILE A 262 -20.94 -3.12 49.93
CA ILE A 262 -20.19 -3.74 48.84
C ILE A 262 -18.85 -3.01 48.74
N ASN A 263 -17.78 -3.67 49.19
CA ASN A 263 -16.44 -3.08 49.31
C ASN A 263 -15.70 -3.05 47.96
N SER A 264 -14.57 -2.35 47.91
CA SER A 264 -13.74 -2.23 46.69
C SER A 264 -13.39 -3.62 46.12
N GLY A 265 -13.44 -3.77 44.79
CA GLY A 265 -13.24 -5.06 44.11
C GLY A 265 -14.42 -6.05 44.21
N ALA A 266 -15.35 -5.87 45.15
CA ALA A 266 -16.50 -6.74 45.31
C ALA A 266 -17.59 -6.46 44.27
N THR A 267 -18.34 -7.49 43.90
CA THR A 267 -19.46 -7.42 42.96
C THR A 267 -20.74 -7.94 43.60
N LEU A 268 -21.84 -7.22 43.41
CA LEU A 268 -23.20 -7.68 43.69
C LEU A 268 -24.02 -7.65 42.39
N ASP A 269 -24.37 -8.83 41.87
CA ASP A 269 -25.14 -9.06 40.65
C ASP A 269 -26.53 -9.59 41.00
N ILE A 270 -27.58 -8.84 40.66
CA ILE A 270 -28.95 -9.12 41.06
C ILE A 270 -29.83 -9.20 39.81
N THR A 271 -30.49 -10.34 39.62
CA THR A 271 -31.46 -10.56 38.53
C THR A 271 -32.80 -11.00 39.10
N SER A 272 -33.84 -10.20 38.86
CA SER A 272 -35.23 -10.60 39.10
C SER A 272 -35.98 -10.78 37.80
N THR A 273 -36.58 -11.95 37.61
CA THR A 273 -37.51 -12.21 36.49
C THR A 273 -38.95 -11.81 36.82
N ALA A 274 -39.21 -11.32 38.04
CA ALA A 274 -40.55 -10.96 38.50
C ALA A 274 -41.12 -9.73 37.76
N THR A 275 -42.44 -9.73 37.58
CA THR A 275 -43.19 -8.63 36.94
C THR A 275 -44.00 -7.79 37.93
N ASP A 276 -44.08 -8.20 39.20
CA ASP A 276 -44.97 -7.63 40.22
C ASP A 276 -44.25 -7.07 41.47
N VAL A 277 -42.94 -7.31 41.63
CA VAL A 277 -42.13 -6.86 42.77
C VAL A 277 -40.82 -6.18 42.33
N GLN A 278 -40.02 -5.75 43.29
CA GLN A 278 -38.69 -5.15 43.13
C GLN A 278 -37.65 -6.13 42.57
N GLY A 279 -36.53 -5.60 42.07
CA GLY A 279 -35.34 -6.42 41.78
C GLY A 279 -34.48 -6.67 43.02
N ALA A 280 -34.25 -5.61 43.77
CA ALA A 280 -33.42 -5.53 44.96
C ALA A 280 -34.10 -4.59 45.97
N MET A 281 -34.51 -5.11 47.13
CA MET A 281 -35.29 -4.38 48.13
C MET A 281 -34.48 -4.22 49.42
N PHE A 282 -34.32 -2.97 49.89
CA PHE A 282 -33.68 -2.65 51.17
C PHE A 282 -34.68 -1.96 52.10
N ASN A 283 -35.64 -2.74 52.61
CA ASN A 283 -36.77 -2.27 53.39
C ASN A 283 -36.33 -1.76 54.78
N ASN A 284 -36.58 -0.47 55.03
CA ASN A 284 -36.05 0.28 56.18
C ASN A 284 -34.52 0.10 56.37
N SER A 285 -33.78 -0.10 55.27
CA SER A 285 -32.39 -0.57 55.29
C SER A 285 -31.53 0.28 54.33
N SER A 286 -30.21 0.26 54.55
CA SER A 286 -29.22 1.09 53.84
C SER A 286 -28.32 0.24 52.92
N LEU A 287 -27.97 0.77 51.75
CA LEU A 287 -26.99 0.17 50.83
C LEU A 287 -25.83 1.13 50.54
N PHE A 288 -24.60 0.66 50.75
CA PHE A 288 -23.36 1.37 50.47
C PHE A 288 -22.56 0.62 49.40
N VAL A 289 -22.30 1.27 48.26
CA VAL A 289 -21.44 0.78 47.19
C VAL A 289 -20.16 1.60 47.21
N LYS A 290 -19.04 0.95 47.55
CA LYS A 290 -17.75 1.62 47.77
C LYS A 290 -17.02 1.93 46.48
N SER A 291 -16.06 2.86 46.54
CA SER A 291 -15.14 3.13 45.44
C SER A 291 -14.48 1.83 44.94
N GLY A 292 -14.49 1.58 43.62
CA GLY A 292 -14.00 0.34 43.00
C GLY A 292 -14.88 -0.90 43.19
N ALA A 293 -16.05 -0.79 43.81
CA ALA A 293 -17.05 -1.88 43.85
C ALA A 293 -17.91 -1.91 42.57
N THR A 294 -18.66 -3.00 42.37
CA THR A 294 -19.61 -3.17 41.26
C THR A 294 -21.01 -3.57 41.75
N LEU A 295 -22.04 -2.82 41.33
CA LEU A 295 -23.46 -3.15 41.54
C LEU A 295 -24.19 -3.32 40.20
N ILE A 296 -24.64 -4.54 39.91
CA ILE A 296 -25.50 -4.86 38.76
C ILE A 296 -26.87 -5.25 39.30
N ALA A 297 -27.94 -4.60 38.82
CA ALA A 297 -29.30 -4.94 39.21
C ALA A 297 -30.26 -4.84 38.02
N VAL A 298 -30.94 -5.94 37.69
CA VAL A 298 -31.88 -6.03 36.57
C VAL A 298 -33.24 -6.56 37.03
N SER A 299 -34.33 -5.90 36.66
CA SER A 299 -35.68 -6.46 36.78
C SER A 299 -36.64 -6.01 35.68
N GLN A 300 -37.84 -6.59 35.66
CA GLN A 300 -38.96 -6.20 34.81
C GLN A 300 -40.23 -5.87 35.63
N GLY A 301 -40.02 -5.42 36.87
CA GLY A 301 -41.06 -5.27 37.88
C GLY A 301 -41.97 -4.06 37.66
N SER A 302 -43.20 -4.18 38.18
CA SER A 302 -44.11 -3.03 38.38
C SER A 302 -43.60 -2.05 39.45
N SER A 303 -42.64 -2.47 40.27
CA SER A 303 -41.87 -1.62 41.20
C SER A 303 -40.48 -1.33 40.62
N SER A 304 -39.80 -0.29 41.11
CA SER A 304 -38.43 0.06 40.71
C SER A 304 -37.44 -1.08 40.99
N THR A 305 -36.35 -1.15 40.23
CA THR A 305 -35.40 -2.27 40.33
C THR A 305 -34.65 -2.26 41.64
N LEU A 306 -34.07 -1.13 42.05
CA LEU A 306 -33.46 -0.95 43.36
C LEU A 306 -34.32 -0.01 44.22
N THR A 307 -34.77 -0.49 45.39
CA THR A 307 -35.44 0.36 46.39
C THR A 307 -34.68 0.35 47.72
N THR A 308 -34.57 1.52 48.35
CA THR A 308 -34.02 1.65 49.71
C THR A 308 -35.01 2.36 50.65
N GLY A 309 -34.90 2.08 51.95
CA GLY A 309 -35.82 2.62 52.97
C GLY A 309 -35.15 3.56 53.98
N LYS A 310 -33.86 3.86 53.80
CA LYS A 310 -33.07 4.82 54.60
C LYS A 310 -32.14 5.62 53.69
N GLU A 311 -31.18 4.92 53.08
CA GLU A 311 -30.28 5.53 52.09
C GLU A 311 -29.74 4.55 51.04
N LEU A 312 -29.32 5.11 49.91
CA LEU A 312 -28.35 4.55 48.97
C LEU A 312 -27.16 5.51 48.91
N VAL A 313 -25.95 4.99 49.05
CA VAL A 313 -24.72 5.74 48.77
C VAL A 313 -23.91 4.96 47.74
N ILE A 314 -23.70 5.57 46.58
CA ILE A 314 -22.75 5.15 45.57
C ILE A 314 -21.57 6.13 45.61
N GLU A 315 -20.43 5.66 46.08
CA GLU A 315 -19.21 6.47 46.23
C GLU A 315 -18.54 6.73 44.87
N GLU A 316 -17.70 7.77 44.82
CA GLU A 316 -16.92 8.08 43.63
C GLU A 316 -16.01 6.91 43.23
N GLY A 317 -15.99 6.57 41.94
CA GLY A 317 -15.24 5.42 41.42
C GLY A 317 -15.92 4.06 41.62
N ALA A 318 -17.14 4.02 42.17
CA ALA A 318 -17.98 2.82 42.11
C ALA A 318 -18.55 2.61 40.69
N ASN A 319 -18.78 1.35 40.33
CA ASN A 319 -19.35 0.95 39.04
C ASN A 319 -20.76 0.42 39.24
N PHE A 320 -21.70 0.82 38.39
CA PHE A 320 -23.07 0.33 38.50
C PHE A 320 -23.84 0.31 37.18
N SER A 321 -24.72 -0.68 37.05
CA SER A 321 -25.79 -0.71 36.06
C SER A 321 -27.08 -1.18 36.73
N ILE A 322 -28.10 -0.33 36.73
CA ILE A 322 -29.38 -0.59 37.39
C ILE A 322 -30.49 -0.38 36.35
N THR A 323 -31.16 -1.47 35.95
CA THR A 323 -32.08 -1.52 34.81
C THR A 323 -33.43 -2.11 35.18
N ASN A 324 -34.48 -1.36 34.89
CA ASN A 324 -35.87 -1.81 34.84
C ASN A 324 -36.41 -1.73 33.41
N THR A 325 -36.97 -2.82 32.89
CA THR A 325 -37.58 -2.83 31.55
C THR A 325 -39.05 -2.40 31.52
N ARG A 326 -39.67 -2.08 32.67
CA ARG A 326 -41.09 -1.68 32.77
C ARG A 326 -41.38 -0.47 33.67
N ASN A 327 -40.59 -0.24 34.72
CA ASN A 327 -40.72 0.91 35.63
C ASN A 327 -39.37 1.65 35.82
N GLY A 328 -39.07 2.22 36.99
CA GLY A 328 -37.86 3.00 37.26
C GLY A 328 -36.66 2.15 37.66
N ALA A 329 -35.45 2.65 37.40
CA ALA A 329 -34.23 2.02 37.91
C ALA A 329 -34.15 2.08 39.44
N LEU A 330 -34.32 3.28 40.00
CA LEU A 330 -34.23 3.61 41.43
C LEU A 330 -35.61 3.91 42.01
N GLY A 331 -35.82 3.67 43.31
CA GLY A 331 -37.03 4.03 44.04
C GLY A 331 -36.84 4.02 45.55
N SER A 332 -37.89 4.31 46.32
CA SER A 332 -37.89 4.13 47.78
C SER A 332 -38.86 3.02 48.20
N GLU A 333 -38.73 2.55 49.44
CA GLU A 333 -39.78 1.77 50.09
C GLU A 333 -40.88 2.70 50.67
N SER A 334 -41.67 2.24 51.63
CA SER A 334 -42.79 3.01 52.23
C SER A 334 -42.37 4.33 52.87
N ASN A 335 -41.13 4.44 53.32
CA ASN A 335 -40.51 5.67 53.82
C ASN A 335 -39.71 6.36 52.71
N SER A 336 -39.57 7.68 52.79
CA SER A 336 -38.64 8.40 51.92
C SER A 336 -37.20 8.03 52.26
N THR A 337 -36.36 7.93 51.23
CA THR A 337 -34.95 7.50 51.33
C THR A 337 -34.02 8.57 50.78
N THR A 338 -32.79 8.68 51.31
CA THR A 338 -31.75 9.55 50.75
C THR A 338 -30.97 8.81 49.68
N MET A 339 -30.84 9.39 48.49
CA MET A 339 -29.94 8.90 47.45
C MET A 339 -28.72 9.82 47.38
N VAL A 340 -27.53 9.22 47.35
CA VAL A 340 -26.25 9.87 47.04
C VAL A 340 -25.59 9.08 45.91
N ILE A 341 -25.23 9.75 44.83
CA ILE A 341 -24.54 9.15 43.68
C ILE A 341 -23.41 10.10 43.27
N ASN A 342 -22.17 9.62 43.35
CA ASN A 342 -20.99 10.36 42.92
C ASN A 342 -20.28 9.58 41.80
N SER A 343 -19.69 10.25 40.82
CA SER A 343 -18.96 9.60 39.72
C SER A 343 -17.88 10.49 39.12
N THR A 344 -16.68 9.94 38.94
CA THR A 344 -15.53 10.63 38.34
C THR A 344 -15.74 10.91 36.84
N ILE A 345 -16.33 9.96 36.11
CA ILE A 345 -16.47 10.06 34.63
C ILE A 345 -17.86 10.52 34.18
N GLY A 346 -18.86 10.39 35.05
CA GLY A 346 -20.24 10.76 34.77
C GLY A 346 -21.25 9.63 34.99
N ILE A 347 -22.50 9.87 34.60
CA ILE A 347 -23.58 8.86 34.61
C ILE A 347 -24.38 8.92 33.31
N SER A 348 -24.83 7.77 32.82
CA SER A 348 -25.71 7.66 31.65
C SER A 348 -27.09 7.18 32.06
N THR A 349 -28.13 7.69 31.40
CA THR A 349 -29.54 7.36 31.68
C THR A 349 -30.34 7.07 30.43
N TRP A 350 -31.26 6.13 30.52
CA TRP A 350 -32.25 5.81 29.49
C TRP A 350 -33.65 5.97 30.07
N GLU A 351 -34.57 6.55 29.30
CA GLU A 351 -36.00 6.55 29.65
C GLU A 351 -36.58 5.13 29.69
N ARG A 352 -37.67 4.92 30.44
CA ARG A 352 -38.25 3.58 30.70
C ARG A 352 -38.50 2.71 29.46
N ASN A 353 -38.84 3.32 28.33
CA ASN A 353 -39.11 2.64 27.06
C ASN A 353 -37.88 2.53 26.13
N LYS A 354 -36.69 2.95 26.59
CA LYS A 354 -35.43 3.00 25.82
C LYS A 354 -34.31 2.18 26.43
N THR A 355 -34.54 1.46 27.54
CA THR A 355 -33.47 0.85 28.35
C THR A 355 -32.63 -0.21 27.64
N THR A 356 -33.12 -0.77 26.54
CA THR A 356 -32.41 -1.73 25.67
C THR A 356 -31.65 -1.09 24.50
N LEU A 357 -31.61 0.25 24.38
CA LEU A 357 -30.81 0.93 23.36
C LEU A 357 -29.32 0.94 23.76
N GLU A 358 -28.44 0.94 22.75
CA GLU A 358 -26.99 1.10 22.95
C GLU A 358 -26.68 2.50 23.50
N GLU A 359 -27.18 3.55 22.84
CA GLU A 359 -26.98 4.94 23.26
C GLU A 359 -27.98 5.41 24.32
N PRO A 360 -27.52 6.17 25.33
CA PRO A 360 -28.38 6.73 26.38
C PRO A 360 -29.26 7.88 25.88
N THR A 361 -30.30 8.19 26.66
CA THR A 361 -31.13 9.38 26.43
C THR A 361 -30.46 10.65 26.97
N PHE A 362 -29.70 10.54 28.06
CA PHE A 362 -28.84 11.61 28.56
C PHE A 362 -27.55 11.04 29.16
N SER A 363 -26.41 11.63 28.83
CA SER A 363 -25.09 11.38 29.45
C SER A 363 -24.64 12.62 30.21
N TYR A 364 -24.59 12.53 31.53
CA TYR A 364 -24.21 13.61 32.42
C TYR A 364 -22.71 13.53 32.72
N GLN A 365 -21.98 14.57 32.34
CA GLN A 365 -20.52 14.62 32.35
C GLN A 365 -19.96 14.63 33.78
N GLY A 366 -18.92 13.82 34.03
CA GLY A 366 -18.18 13.84 35.29
C GLY A 366 -17.03 14.87 35.33
N PRO A 367 -16.43 15.10 36.52
CA PRO A 367 -16.85 14.57 37.80
C PRO A 367 -18.17 15.20 38.26
N LEU A 368 -19.01 14.42 38.95
CA LEU A 368 -20.29 14.89 39.49
C LEU A 368 -20.60 14.27 40.85
N ASN A 369 -21.30 15.04 41.66
CA ASN A 369 -21.88 14.64 42.93
C ASN A 369 -23.37 15.01 42.91
N MET A 370 -24.25 14.08 43.27
CA MET A 370 -25.67 14.38 43.43
C MET A 370 -26.27 13.73 44.68
N ARG A 371 -27.07 14.51 45.41
CA ARG A 371 -27.86 14.08 46.55
C ARG A 371 -29.33 14.47 46.36
N PHE A 372 -30.25 13.56 46.63
CA PHE A 372 -31.68 13.81 46.52
C PHE A 372 -32.47 12.89 47.47
N SER A 373 -33.76 13.16 47.64
CA SER A 373 -34.70 12.27 48.33
C SER A 373 -35.66 11.64 47.32
N LEU A 374 -35.96 10.35 47.48
CA LEU A 374 -37.04 9.67 46.77
C LEU A 374 -38.17 9.30 47.71
N SER A 375 -39.41 9.32 47.19
CA SER A 375 -40.57 8.66 47.81
C SER A 375 -41.39 7.87 46.78
N GLY A 376 -41.79 6.65 47.14
CA GLY A 376 -42.54 5.71 46.31
C GLY A 376 -41.66 4.63 45.65
N TYR A 377 -42.16 3.39 45.67
CA TYR A 377 -41.51 2.23 45.03
C TYR A 377 -41.85 2.09 43.54
N ALA A 378 -42.95 2.68 43.08
CA ALA A 378 -43.37 2.70 41.69
C ALA A 378 -43.73 4.14 41.31
N GLY A 379 -43.18 4.66 40.21
CA GLY A 379 -43.30 6.09 39.87
C GLY A 379 -42.66 7.02 40.94
N PRO A 380 -41.38 6.80 41.31
CA PRO A 380 -40.72 7.49 42.41
C PRO A 380 -40.71 9.02 42.22
N LYS A 381 -41.10 9.75 43.26
CA LYS A 381 -41.04 11.22 43.29
C LYS A 381 -39.69 11.68 43.83
N GLN A 382 -38.99 12.48 43.03
CA GLN A 382 -37.74 13.16 43.40
C GLN A 382 -38.03 14.47 44.14
N THR A 383 -37.32 14.72 45.24
CA THR A 383 -37.29 16.00 45.96
C THR A 383 -35.88 16.32 46.45
N SER A 384 -35.65 17.57 46.85
CA SER A 384 -34.40 17.99 47.53
C SER A 384 -33.11 17.68 46.75
N LEU A 385 -33.15 17.78 45.42
CA LEU A 385 -31.97 17.59 44.57
C LEU A 385 -30.94 18.70 44.82
N VAL A 386 -29.73 18.30 45.15
CA VAL A 386 -28.52 19.12 45.24
C VAL A 386 -27.45 18.44 44.38
N THR A 387 -26.82 19.20 43.48
CA THR A 387 -25.75 18.70 42.61
C THR A 387 -24.83 19.84 42.18
N ASP A 388 -23.60 19.50 41.82
CA ASP A 388 -22.64 20.38 41.14
C ASP A 388 -22.85 20.41 39.61
N ASN A 389 -23.54 19.43 39.03
CA ASN A 389 -23.75 19.30 37.60
C ASN A 389 -24.98 20.10 37.09
N ALA A 390 -24.75 21.04 36.19
CA ALA A 390 -25.77 21.94 35.65
C ALA A 390 -26.81 21.26 34.74
N ASP A 391 -26.51 20.11 34.14
CA ASP A 391 -27.44 19.39 33.27
C ASP A 391 -28.28 18.36 34.03
N ILE A 392 -27.75 17.79 35.13
CA ILE A 392 -28.55 17.04 36.11
C ILE A 392 -29.68 17.93 36.64
N THR A 393 -29.37 19.20 36.95
CA THR A 393 -30.36 20.19 37.41
C THR A 393 -31.51 20.44 36.43
N LYS A 394 -31.30 20.23 35.12
CA LYS A 394 -32.32 20.44 34.06
C LYS A 394 -33.08 19.16 33.71
N ASN A 395 -32.36 18.05 33.55
CA ASN A 395 -32.84 16.88 32.81
C ASN A 395 -33.00 15.62 33.69
N PHE A 396 -32.41 15.57 34.89
CA PHE A 396 -32.42 14.36 35.71
C PHE A 396 -33.72 14.22 36.51
N ASP A 397 -34.51 13.21 36.14
CA ASP A 397 -35.80 12.89 36.74
C ASP A 397 -35.95 11.38 36.90
N THR A 398 -35.79 10.86 38.13
CA THR A 398 -35.98 9.42 38.42
C THR A 398 -37.37 8.89 38.06
N SER A 399 -38.38 9.75 37.93
CA SER A 399 -39.71 9.33 37.50
C SER A 399 -39.78 8.97 36.01
N LYS A 400 -38.73 9.26 35.22
CA LYS A 400 -38.58 8.87 33.80
C LYS A 400 -37.47 7.85 33.53
N ILE A 401 -36.46 7.75 34.40
CA ILE A 401 -35.27 6.91 34.20
C ILE A 401 -35.59 5.42 34.46
N GLY A 402 -35.45 4.59 33.42
CA GLY A 402 -35.57 3.12 33.52
C GLY A 402 -34.25 2.39 33.67
N ARG A 403 -33.14 2.93 33.11
CA ARG A 403 -31.78 2.41 33.28
C ARG A 403 -30.85 3.56 33.63
N ILE A 404 -29.98 3.35 34.61
CA ILE A 404 -28.94 4.29 35.05
C ILE A 404 -27.62 3.53 35.20
N GLU A 405 -26.54 4.12 34.70
CA GLU A 405 -25.21 3.52 34.68
C GLU A 405 -24.12 4.53 35.08
N GLY A 406 -23.04 4.03 35.68
CA GLY A 406 -21.89 4.81 36.12
C GLY A 406 -20.66 3.92 36.37
N GLY A 407 -19.48 4.53 36.48
CA GLY A 407 -18.22 3.80 36.35
C GLY A 407 -18.07 3.18 34.95
N TYR A 408 -17.35 2.07 34.79
CA TYR A 408 -16.97 1.51 33.47
C TYR A 408 -18.12 1.12 32.53
N PHE A 409 -19.38 1.19 32.97
CA PHE A 409 -20.57 1.04 32.12
C PHE A 409 -20.86 2.27 31.24
N VAL A 410 -20.25 3.42 31.53
CA VAL A 410 -20.41 4.68 30.77
C VAL A 410 -19.24 4.87 29.81
N LYS A 411 -19.52 5.17 28.53
CA LYS A 411 -18.51 5.57 27.53
C LYS A 411 -17.82 6.87 27.97
N ASP A 412 -16.48 6.92 27.98
CA ASP A 412 -15.74 8.13 28.36
C ASP A 412 -16.05 9.27 27.36
N PRO A 413 -16.43 10.47 27.81
CA PRO A 413 -16.63 11.62 26.93
C PRO A 413 -15.46 11.94 26.00
N LYS A 414 -14.21 11.72 26.43
CA LYS A 414 -13.00 11.91 25.63
C LYS A 414 -12.88 10.85 24.53
N GLN A 415 -13.33 9.63 24.83
CA GLN A 415 -13.39 8.55 23.86
C GLN A 415 -14.44 8.87 22.78
N ILE A 416 -15.61 9.40 23.16
CA ILE A 416 -16.61 9.89 22.20
C ILE A 416 -16.01 11.02 21.34
N GLU A 417 -15.28 11.97 21.93
CA GLU A 417 -14.61 13.06 21.20
C GLU A 417 -13.53 12.53 20.23
N ALA A 418 -12.74 11.53 20.63
CA ALA A 418 -11.73 10.89 19.79
C ALA A 418 -12.36 10.10 18.64
N GLU A 419 -13.43 9.34 18.90
CA GLU A 419 -14.19 8.60 17.88
C GLU A 419 -14.85 9.56 16.86
N ASP A 420 -15.35 10.71 17.30
CA ASP A 420 -15.89 11.75 16.42
C ASP A 420 -14.81 12.42 15.56
N LYS A 421 -13.66 12.79 16.15
CA LYS A 421 -12.52 13.36 15.40
C LYS A 421 -11.98 12.38 14.37
N ALA A 422 -11.74 11.13 14.77
CA ALA A 422 -11.23 10.08 13.89
C ALA A 422 -12.21 9.77 12.75
N ARG A 423 -13.51 9.68 13.04
CA ARG A 423 -14.56 9.51 12.01
C ARG A 423 -14.60 10.66 11.02
N VAL A 424 -14.54 11.92 11.49
CA VAL A 424 -14.49 13.09 10.60
C VAL A 424 -13.21 13.09 9.75
N ALA A 425 -12.06 12.74 10.32
CA ALA A 425 -10.80 12.69 9.59
C ALA A 425 -10.78 11.59 8.51
N VAL A 426 -11.19 10.36 8.86
CA VAL A 426 -11.28 9.23 7.91
C VAL A 426 -12.30 9.52 6.81
N ASN A 427 -13.48 10.04 7.15
CA ASN A 427 -14.47 10.46 6.16
C ASN A 427 -13.90 11.50 5.17
N ASN A 428 -13.11 12.46 5.66
CA ASN A 428 -12.45 13.50 4.86
C ASN A 428 -11.32 12.98 3.94
N LEU A 429 -11.01 11.68 3.94
CA LEU A 429 -10.17 11.05 2.91
C LEU A 429 -10.96 10.75 1.62
N PHE A 430 -12.30 10.72 1.69
CA PHE A 430 -13.18 10.23 0.63
C PHE A 430 -14.01 11.31 -0.06
N THR A 431 -14.37 11.03 -1.32
CA THR A 431 -15.31 11.85 -2.09
C THR A 431 -16.65 11.96 -1.37
N SER A 432 -17.19 13.18 -1.26
CA SER A 432 -18.42 13.49 -0.51
C SER A 432 -18.39 13.06 0.97
N GLN A 433 -17.20 12.99 1.59
CA GLN A 433 -17.01 12.67 3.01
C GLN A 433 -17.61 11.32 3.45
N ASN A 434 -17.54 10.30 2.57
CA ASN A 434 -18.18 9.01 2.78
C ASN A 434 -17.27 7.84 2.34
N PRO A 435 -16.79 6.99 3.28
CA PRO A 435 -15.94 5.82 2.98
C PRO A 435 -16.52 4.78 2.01
N ALA A 436 -17.83 4.81 1.71
CA ALA A 436 -18.40 4.00 0.64
C ALA A 436 -17.83 4.38 -0.75
N ASN A 437 -17.52 5.65 -0.97
CA ASN A 437 -17.01 6.19 -2.23
C ASN A 437 -15.49 5.95 -2.40
N ASP A 438 -14.93 6.39 -3.52
CA ASP A 438 -13.47 6.43 -3.71
C ASP A 438 -12.82 7.62 -2.97
N ALA A 439 -11.51 7.51 -2.74
CA ALA A 439 -10.66 8.56 -2.20
C ALA A 439 -10.86 9.88 -2.97
N LYS A 440 -10.75 11.01 -2.27
CA LYS A 440 -10.89 12.33 -2.91
C LYS A 440 -9.75 12.57 -3.91
N ALA A 441 -10.06 13.31 -4.97
CA ALA A 441 -9.05 13.75 -5.93
C ALA A 441 -7.95 14.56 -5.22
N GLY A 442 -6.68 14.21 -5.47
CA GLY A 442 -5.52 14.86 -4.85
C GLY A 442 -5.22 14.43 -3.40
N LEU A 443 -5.82 13.35 -2.89
CA LEU A 443 -5.47 12.81 -1.56
C LEU A 443 -3.97 12.50 -1.45
N THR A 444 -3.35 12.99 -0.38
CA THR A 444 -1.93 12.82 -0.09
C THR A 444 -1.67 11.83 1.05
N GLN A 445 -0.46 11.27 1.12
CA GLN A 445 -0.04 10.41 2.22
C GLN A 445 -0.14 11.13 3.59
N ALA A 446 0.26 12.41 3.64
CA ALA A 446 0.23 13.19 4.87
C ALA A 446 -1.17 13.37 5.47
N GLU A 447 -2.23 13.34 4.65
CA GLU A 447 -3.62 13.36 5.11
C GLU A 447 -4.06 12.01 5.69
N ILE A 448 -3.58 10.90 5.12
CA ILE A 448 -3.79 9.56 5.67
C ILE A 448 -3.05 9.42 6.99
N ASP A 449 -1.79 9.86 7.07
CA ASP A 449 -0.98 9.84 8.31
C ASP A 449 -1.66 10.67 9.42
N ALA A 450 -2.21 11.83 9.08
CA ALA A 450 -2.96 12.68 10.01
C ALA A 450 -4.27 12.03 10.49
N ALA A 451 -5.01 11.33 9.62
CA ALA A 451 -6.17 10.54 10.01
C ALA A 451 -5.76 9.34 10.89
N GLN A 452 -4.65 8.67 10.58
CA GLN A 452 -4.13 7.53 11.33
C GLN A 452 -3.75 7.91 12.77
N ALA A 453 -3.20 9.12 12.97
CA ALA A 453 -2.94 9.65 14.31
C ALA A 453 -4.22 9.74 15.16
N LEU A 454 -5.33 10.22 14.59
CA LEU A 454 -6.62 10.32 15.28
C LEU A 454 -7.28 8.94 15.48
N VAL A 455 -7.20 8.03 14.51
CA VAL A 455 -7.62 6.63 14.69
C VAL A 455 -6.82 5.94 15.80
N ASN A 456 -5.55 6.32 16.00
CA ASN A 456 -4.73 5.80 17.09
C ASN A 456 -5.20 6.25 18.48
N GLU A 457 -5.85 7.41 18.62
CA GLU A 457 -6.45 7.88 19.89
C GLU A 457 -7.72 7.09 20.30
N VAL A 458 -8.43 6.47 19.36
CA VAL A 458 -9.66 5.70 19.64
C VAL A 458 -9.37 4.45 20.50
N THR A 459 -10.06 4.32 21.63
CA THR A 459 -9.91 3.19 22.57
C THR A 459 -10.89 2.04 22.36
N ASP A 460 -12.07 2.27 21.77
CA ASP A 460 -12.98 1.17 21.43
C ASP A 460 -12.42 0.32 20.28
N ALA A 461 -12.23 -0.97 20.53
CA ALA A 461 -11.61 -1.87 19.56
C ALA A 461 -12.46 -2.10 18.29
N LYS A 462 -13.79 -2.01 18.38
CA LYS A 462 -14.71 -2.23 17.25
C LYS A 462 -14.77 -0.99 16.36
N ASN A 463 -14.90 0.20 16.94
CA ASN A 463 -14.93 1.47 16.22
C ASN A 463 -13.56 1.80 15.63
N LYS A 464 -12.46 1.54 16.36
CA LYS A 464 -11.09 1.62 15.83
C LYS A 464 -10.88 0.70 14.63
N ALA A 465 -11.33 -0.56 14.70
CA ALA A 465 -11.20 -1.51 13.59
C ALA A 465 -11.99 -1.12 12.34
N ALA A 466 -13.19 -0.55 12.51
CA ALA A 466 -13.98 -0.01 11.39
C ALA A 466 -13.27 1.17 10.72
N LEU A 467 -12.85 2.16 11.53
CA LEU A 467 -12.13 3.35 11.03
C LEU A 467 -10.78 2.99 10.38
N GLN A 468 -10.08 1.97 10.90
CA GLN A 468 -8.85 1.45 10.29
C GLN A 468 -9.13 0.80 8.93
N ALA A 469 -10.18 0.00 8.79
CA ALA A 469 -10.51 -0.63 7.51
C ALA A 469 -10.85 0.39 6.41
N ASP A 470 -11.53 1.48 6.77
CA ASP A 470 -11.77 2.61 5.87
C ASP A 470 -10.47 3.37 5.54
N LEU A 471 -9.58 3.59 6.52
CA LEU A 471 -8.27 4.21 6.29
C LEU A 471 -7.36 3.35 5.40
N ASP A 472 -7.32 2.04 5.61
CA ASP A 472 -6.59 1.06 4.81
C ASP A 472 -7.08 1.07 3.34
N LYS A 473 -8.39 1.24 3.11
CA LYS A 473 -8.96 1.43 1.77
C LYS A 473 -8.41 2.71 1.11
N ALA A 474 -8.35 3.83 1.82
CA ALA A 474 -7.79 5.08 1.29
C ALA A 474 -6.30 4.94 0.98
N GLN A 475 -5.54 4.27 1.87
CA GLN A 475 -4.12 3.96 1.68
C GLN A 475 -3.86 3.10 0.44
N LEU A 476 -4.68 2.08 0.19
CA LEU A 476 -4.58 1.24 -1.01
C LEU A 476 -4.80 2.05 -2.30
N GLN A 477 -5.71 3.01 -2.30
CA GLN A 477 -5.97 3.87 -3.47
C GLN A 477 -4.83 4.86 -3.72
N VAL A 478 -4.27 5.50 -2.68
CA VAL A 478 -3.07 6.36 -2.83
C VAL A 478 -1.86 5.57 -3.29
N ASN A 479 -1.63 4.36 -2.77
CA ASN A 479 -0.56 3.48 -3.22
C ASN A 479 -0.69 3.13 -4.71
N ALA A 480 -1.91 2.90 -5.20
CA ALA A 480 -2.18 2.63 -6.61
C ALA A 480 -1.90 3.85 -7.51
N ILE A 481 -2.25 5.06 -7.06
CA ILE A 481 -1.96 6.31 -7.78
C ILE A 481 -0.45 6.53 -7.88
N LEU A 482 0.29 6.40 -6.77
CA LEU A 482 1.74 6.56 -6.74
C LEU A 482 2.47 5.52 -7.61
N ALA A 483 1.98 4.27 -7.61
CA ALA A 483 2.53 3.23 -8.48
C ALA A 483 2.29 3.51 -9.97
N ALA A 484 1.09 4.01 -10.34
CA ALA A 484 0.75 4.35 -11.72
C ALA A 484 1.56 5.56 -12.24
N GLU A 485 1.76 6.58 -11.40
CA GLU A 485 2.63 7.73 -11.73
C GLU A 485 4.08 7.28 -11.92
N LEU A 486 4.62 6.45 -11.02
CA LEU A 486 5.97 5.90 -11.16
C LEU A 486 6.12 5.03 -12.42
N GLU A 487 5.09 4.27 -12.80
CA GLU A 487 5.09 3.51 -14.05
C GLU A 487 5.05 4.45 -15.28
N ALA A 488 4.28 5.54 -15.24
CA ALA A 488 4.24 6.55 -16.29
C ALA A 488 5.59 7.26 -16.46
N GLN A 489 6.21 7.69 -15.35
CA GLN A 489 7.55 8.31 -15.33
C GLN A 489 8.60 7.36 -15.92
N ASN A 490 8.61 6.08 -15.53
CA ASN A 490 9.56 5.10 -16.05
C ASN A 490 9.36 4.84 -17.55
N LYS A 491 8.12 4.72 -18.03
CA LYS A 491 7.82 4.55 -19.47
C LYS A 491 8.23 5.77 -20.29
N ALA A 492 7.95 6.98 -19.80
CA ALA A 492 8.35 8.22 -20.45
C ALA A 492 9.87 8.38 -20.47
N ARG A 493 10.56 8.09 -19.34
CA ARG A 493 12.03 8.12 -19.26
C ARG A 493 12.67 7.11 -20.20
N ALA A 494 12.17 5.88 -20.29
CA ALA A 494 12.64 4.90 -21.25
C ALA A 494 12.47 5.39 -22.70
N ALA A 495 11.27 5.84 -23.08
CA ALA A 495 10.96 6.28 -24.44
C ALA A 495 11.76 7.52 -24.86
N VAL A 496 11.98 8.49 -23.97
CA VAL A 496 12.83 9.66 -24.22
C VAL A 496 14.30 9.26 -24.36
N ASN A 497 14.80 8.37 -23.51
CA ASN A 497 16.17 7.87 -23.60
C ASN A 497 16.39 7.07 -24.90
N ASP A 498 15.41 6.27 -25.35
CA ASP A 498 15.43 5.49 -26.60
C ASP A 498 15.45 6.34 -27.89
N LEU A 499 15.45 7.68 -27.79
CA LEU A 499 15.75 8.59 -28.91
C LEU A 499 17.25 8.82 -29.11
N PHE A 500 18.09 8.45 -28.14
CA PHE A 500 19.53 8.73 -28.10
C PHE A 500 20.38 7.47 -28.28
N ALA A 501 21.53 7.62 -28.95
CA ALA A 501 22.37 6.49 -29.38
C ALA A 501 22.92 5.61 -28.24
N SER A 502 23.06 6.19 -27.04
CA SER A 502 23.53 5.49 -25.82
C SER A 502 22.44 5.33 -24.75
N GLN A 503 21.16 5.51 -25.10
CA GLN A 503 20.05 5.65 -24.14
C GLN A 503 20.27 6.78 -23.10
N ASP A 504 20.95 7.86 -23.52
CA ASP A 504 21.38 8.98 -22.67
C ASP A 504 21.08 10.34 -23.35
N PRO A 505 20.17 11.17 -22.81
CA PRO A 505 19.82 12.50 -23.34
C PRO A 505 20.93 13.57 -23.31
N THR A 506 22.13 13.26 -22.81
CA THR A 506 23.32 14.11 -22.93
C THR A 506 24.10 13.85 -24.22
N GLY A 507 23.87 12.72 -24.90
CA GLY A 507 24.55 12.31 -26.13
C GLY A 507 23.89 12.80 -27.42
N ASP A 508 24.22 12.14 -28.53
CA ASP A 508 23.56 12.33 -29.82
C ASP A 508 22.32 11.45 -29.99
N VAL A 509 21.40 11.90 -30.82
CA VAL A 509 20.24 11.11 -31.26
C VAL A 509 20.70 9.85 -31.99
N LYS A 510 19.92 8.78 -31.90
CA LYS A 510 20.22 7.53 -32.59
C LYS A 510 20.20 7.71 -34.11
N THR A 511 21.02 6.92 -34.80
CA THR A 511 21.03 6.89 -36.28
C THR A 511 19.66 6.47 -36.81
N GLY A 512 19.07 7.27 -37.70
CA GLY A 512 17.76 7.00 -38.27
C GLY A 512 16.57 7.34 -37.38
N LEU A 513 16.75 8.19 -36.35
CA LEU A 513 15.63 8.77 -35.58
C LEU A 513 14.61 9.42 -36.53
N THR A 514 13.32 9.19 -36.24
CA THR A 514 12.19 9.75 -36.99
C THR A 514 11.29 10.60 -36.10
N GLN A 515 10.56 11.55 -36.71
CA GLN A 515 9.58 12.38 -36.01
C GLN A 515 8.54 11.54 -35.25
N ALA A 516 8.08 10.44 -35.86
CA ALA A 516 7.08 9.55 -35.28
C ALA A 516 7.52 8.90 -33.95
N GLU A 517 8.83 8.77 -33.70
CA GLU A 517 9.37 8.28 -32.43
C GLU A 517 9.40 9.37 -31.36
N ILE A 518 9.69 10.62 -31.74
CA ILE A 518 9.58 11.79 -30.87
C ILE A 518 8.12 11.99 -30.46
N ASP A 519 7.19 11.95 -31.42
CA ASP A 519 5.75 12.04 -31.19
C ASP A 519 5.23 10.92 -30.26
N ALA A 520 5.75 9.70 -30.43
CA ALA A 520 5.42 8.56 -29.55
C ALA A 520 5.95 8.74 -28.12
N ALA A 521 7.14 9.33 -27.95
CA ALA A 521 7.68 9.68 -26.64
C ALA A 521 6.88 10.82 -25.98
N GLN A 522 6.48 11.85 -26.73
CA GLN A 522 5.61 12.94 -26.25
C GLN A 522 4.31 12.40 -25.62
N VAL A 523 3.65 11.43 -26.28
CA VAL A 523 2.43 10.77 -25.79
C VAL A 523 2.63 9.95 -24.49
N LEU A 524 3.88 9.72 -24.06
CA LEU A 524 4.21 9.14 -22.76
C LEU A 524 4.61 10.22 -21.74
N VAL A 525 5.40 11.22 -22.14
CA VAL A 525 5.71 12.41 -21.31
C VAL A 525 4.42 13.13 -20.89
N ASP A 526 3.41 13.18 -21.76
CA ASP A 526 2.14 13.84 -21.46
C ASP A 526 1.29 13.16 -20.39
N LYS A 527 1.58 11.89 -20.07
CA LYS A 527 0.88 11.11 -19.03
C LYS A 527 1.52 11.23 -17.65
N VAL A 528 2.71 11.82 -17.55
CA VAL A 528 3.39 12.10 -16.27
C VAL A 528 2.66 13.24 -15.57
N THR A 529 2.25 13.03 -14.33
CA THR A 529 1.50 14.03 -13.54
C THR A 529 2.38 14.84 -12.60
N ASP A 530 3.58 14.34 -12.24
CA ASP A 530 4.61 15.13 -11.57
C ASP A 530 5.11 16.26 -12.50
N PRO A 531 4.89 17.55 -12.14
CA PRO A 531 5.24 18.66 -13.02
C PRO A 531 6.76 18.87 -13.15
N ALA A 532 7.55 18.50 -12.13
CA ALA A 532 9.00 18.60 -12.18
C ALA A 532 9.59 17.49 -13.05
N LYS A 533 9.10 16.24 -12.88
CA LYS A 533 9.54 15.12 -13.71
C LYS A 533 9.10 15.27 -15.17
N LYS A 534 7.88 15.77 -15.41
CA LYS A 534 7.42 16.10 -16.77
C LYS A 534 8.29 17.18 -17.41
N ALA A 535 8.65 18.23 -16.69
CA ALA A 535 9.54 19.28 -17.21
C ALA A 535 10.96 18.77 -17.54
N GLU A 536 11.52 17.91 -16.69
CA GLU A 536 12.81 17.24 -16.97
C GLU A 536 12.76 16.40 -18.24
N LEU A 537 11.71 15.59 -18.40
CA LEU A 537 11.49 14.72 -19.55
C LEU A 537 11.22 15.51 -20.84
N GLN A 538 10.44 16.59 -20.76
CA GLN A 538 10.18 17.47 -21.90
C GLN A 538 11.48 18.15 -22.36
N ALA A 539 12.29 18.66 -21.42
CA ALA A 539 13.56 19.29 -21.75
C ALA A 539 14.58 18.32 -22.38
N ASP A 540 14.47 17.01 -22.13
CA ASP A 540 15.24 15.97 -22.82
C ASP A 540 14.67 15.64 -24.21
N LEU A 541 13.35 15.60 -24.35
CA LEU A 541 12.64 15.36 -25.61
C LEU A 541 12.86 16.51 -26.62
N ASP A 542 12.83 17.76 -26.15
CA ASP A 542 13.05 18.96 -26.95
C ASP A 542 14.49 18.99 -27.56
N LYS A 543 15.48 18.38 -26.89
CA LYS A 543 16.85 18.21 -27.44
C LYS A 543 16.87 17.22 -28.59
N ALA A 544 16.08 16.15 -28.52
CA ALA A 544 15.99 15.16 -29.59
C ALA A 544 15.37 15.80 -30.85
N GLN A 545 14.33 16.62 -30.68
CA GLN A 545 13.74 17.41 -31.78
C GLN A 545 14.78 18.36 -32.40
N GLN A 546 15.46 19.19 -31.60
CA GLN A 546 16.47 20.13 -32.11
C GLN A 546 17.61 19.43 -32.87
N LYS A 547 18.01 18.22 -32.44
CA LYS A 547 19.02 17.42 -33.15
C LYS A 547 18.49 16.83 -34.47
N LEU A 548 17.23 16.39 -34.51
CA LEU A 548 16.59 15.91 -35.75
C LEU A 548 16.41 17.04 -36.77
N ASP A 549 15.91 18.19 -36.32
CA ASP A 549 15.75 19.41 -37.14
C ASP A 549 17.11 19.86 -37.70
N GLY A 550 18.16 19.80 -36.86
CA GLY A 550 19.53 20.10 -37.25
C GLY A 550 20.10 19.15 -38.31
N GLN A 551 19.78 17.86 -38.24
CA GLN A 551 20.15 16.88 -39.27
C GLN A 551 19.45 17.17 -40.61
N ALA A 552 18.15 17.45 -40.59
CA ALA A 552 17.39 17.81 -41.79
C ALA A 552 17.91 19.11 -42.44
N ALA A 553 18.25 20.12 -41.63
CA ALA A 553 18.85 21.37 -42.12
C ALA A 553 20.25 21.17 -42.72
N ALA A 554 21.08 20.30 -42.12
CA ALA A 554 22.41 19.97 -42.63
C ALA A 554 22.34 19.22 -43.98
N GLU A 555 21.42 18.25 -44.11
CA GLU A 555 21.17 17.52 -45.36
C GLU A 555 20.70 18.46 -46.47
N LEU A 556 19.74 19.34 -46.19
CA LEU A 556 19.28 20.34 -47.16
C LEU A 556 20.41 21.29 -47.60
N ALA A 557 21.32 21.66 -46.69
CA ALA A 557 22.49 22.45 -47.01
C ALA A 557 23.52 21.67 -47.87
N ALA A 558 23.68 20.36 -47.68
CA ALA A 558 24.50 19.51 -48.53
C ALA A 558 23.90 19.38 -49.94
N GLN A 559 22.60 19.08 -50.04
CA GLN A 559 21.87 19.02 -51.31
C GLN A 559 21.98 20.32 -52.11
N ASN A 560 21.79 21.47 -51.47
CA ASN A 560 21.90 22.77 -52.13
C ASN A 560 23.31 23.05 -52.66
N LYS A 561 24.36 22.78 -51.87
CA LYS A 561 25.76 22.93 -52.32
C LYS A 561 26.11 22.01 -53.48
N ALA A 562 25.69 20.75 -53.42
CA ALA A 562 25.91 19.79 -54.49
C ALA A 562 25.15 20.18 -55.76
N ARG A 563 23.90 20.65 -55.64
CA ARG A 563 23.09 21.20 -56.75
C ARG A 563 23.74 22.43 -57.37
N GLU A 564 24.23 23.37 -56.57
CA GLU A 564 24.96 24.55 -57.06
C GLU A 564 26.24 24.16 -57.80
N ALA A 565 27.05 23.24 -57.25
CA ALA A 565 28.27 22.77 -57.89
C ALA A 565 28.00 22.07 -59.23
N VAL A 566 27.01 21.16 -59.27
CA VAL A 566 26.57 20.46 -60.50
C VAL A 566 26.05 21.45 -61.54
N ASN A 567 25.18 22.39 -61.15
CA ASN A 567 24.66 23.41 -62.05
C ASN A 567 25.80 24.25 -62.66
N ASN A 568 26.82 24.61 -61.87
CA ASN A 568 27.99 25.37 -62.30
C ASN A 568 28.95 24.63 -63.26
N LEU A 569 28.66 23.38 -63.65
CA LEU A 569 29.32 22.68 -64.76
C LEU A 569 28.70 23.03 -66.13
N PHE A 570 27.49 23.61 -66.14
CA PHE A 570 26.69 23.85 -67.34
C PHE A 570 26.58 25.33 -67.72
N ALA A 571 26.44 25.60 -69.01
CA ALA A 571 26.10 26.90 -69.54
C ALA A 571 24.76 27.37 -68.96
N ASN A 572 24.69 28.66 -68.56
CA ASN A 572 23.53 29.25 -67.89
C ASN A 572 23.09 28.51 -66.60
N GLN A 573 24.02 27.79 -65.94
CA GLN A 573 23.78 27.03 -64.71
C GLN A 573 22.66 25.97 -64.81
N ASN A 574 22.46 25.39 -66.00
CA ASN A 574 21.32 24.53 -66.30
C ASN A 574 21.75 23.13 -66.79
N PRO A 575 21.64 22.07 -65.97
CA PRO A 575 21.98 20.69 -66.35
C PRO A 575 21.24 20.12 -67.57
N THR A 576 20.11 20.70 -67.98
CA THR A 576 19.43 20.28 -69.22
C THR A 576 20.15 20.73 -70.49
N GLY A 577 20.96 21.79 -70.43
CA GLY A 577 21.73 22.33 -71.56
C GLY A 577 23.10 21.69 -71.76
N ASP A 578 24.01 22.43 -72.39
CA ASP A 578 25.40 22.02 -72.59
C ASP A 578 26.32 22.47 -71.44
N THR A 579 27.45 21.79 -71.30
CA THR A 579 28.57 22.15 -70.42
C THR A 579 29.09 23.56 -70.71
N LYS A 580 29.64 24.23 -69.69
CA LYS A 580 30.23 25.56 -69.86
C LYS A 580 31.51 25.49 -70.70
N ALA A 581 31.80 26.58 -71.42
CA ALA A 581 33.08 26.74 -72.10
C ALA A 581 34.24 26.70 -71.10
N GLY A 582 35.28 25.92 -71.42
CA GLY A 582 36.46 25.77 -70.55
C GLY A 582 36.26 24.86 -69.32
N LEU A 583 35.21 24.04 -69.28
CA LEU A 583 35.02 23.04 -68.23
C LEU A 583 36.25 22.11 -68.09
N THR A 584 36.68 21.87 -66.85
CA THR A 584 37.81 21.01 -66.52
C THR A 584 37.39 19.78 -65.71
N GLN A 585 38.22 18.73 -65.72
CA GLN A 585 37.98 17.52 -64.93
C GLN A 585 37.90 17.82 -63.43
N ALA A 586 38.77 18.69 -62.92
CA ALA A 586 38.85 19.05 -61.50
C ALA A 586 37.56 19.70 -60.96
N GLU A 587 36.77 20.36 -61.82
CA GLU A 587 35.48 20.92 -61.43
C GLU A 587 34.39 19.85 -61.30
N ILE A 588 34.43 18.81 -62.14
CA ILE A 588 33.56 17.64 -62.03
C ILE A 588 33.91 16.85 -60.77
N ASP A 589 35.20 16.61 -60.53
CA ASP A 589 35.71 15.91 -59.34
C ASP A 589 35.34 16.66 -58.04
N ALA A 590 35.40 18.00 -58.05
CA ALA A 590 34.96 18.84 -56.93
C ALA A 590 33.44 18.79 -56.69
N ALA A 591 32.63 18.72 -57.75
CA ALA A 591 31.18 18.54 -57.63
C ALA A 591 30.82 17.13 -57.11
N GLN A 592 31.52 16.07 -57.55
CA GLN A 592 31.39 14.71 -57.02
C GLN A 592 31.61 14.69 -55.49
N ALA A 593 32.67 15.33 -55.00
CA ALA A 593 32.97 15.39 -53.56
C ALA A 593 31.89 16.10 -52.72
N LEU A 594 31.03 16.92 -53.33
CA LEU A 594 29.85 17.53 -52.68
C LEU A 594 28.61 16.63 -52.79
N ILE A 595 28.39 15.97 -53.93
CA ILE A 595 27.37 14.93 -54.09
C ILE A 595 27.58 13.81 -53.07
N ASP A 596 28.83 13.47 -52.75
CA ASP A 596 29.13 12.41 -51.80
C ASP A 596 28.77 12.72 -50.34
N GLN A 597 28.55 14.00 -50.00
CA GLN A 597 28.07 14.46 -48.69
C GLN A 597 26.54 14.47 -48.57
N VAL A 598 25.80 14.26 -49.67
CA VAL A 598 24.33 14.13 -49.67
C VAL A 598 23.93 12.76 -49.14
N THR A 599 23.01 12.71 -48.18
CA THR A 599 22.54 11.47 -47.56
C THR A 599 21.20 10.96 -48.11
N ASP A 600 20.36 11.85 -48.68
CA ASP A 600 19.16 11.46 -49.44
C ASP A 600 19.56 10.67 -50.70
N PRO A 601 19.20 9.38 -50.82
CA PRO A 601 19.63 8.55 -51.95
C PRO A 601 19.02 8.98 -53.29
N ALA A 602 17.81 9.56 -53.29
CA ALA A 602 17.13 10.00 -54.49
C ALA A 602 17.74 11.31 -55.01
N LYS A 603 18.01 12.27 -54.12
CA LYS A 603 18.68 13.52 -54.48
C LYS A 603 20.14 13.30 -54.86
N LYS A 604 20.85 12.39 -54.18
CA LYS A 604 22.20 11.98 -54.60
C LYS A 604 22.18 11.35 -56.00
N ALA A 605 21.24 10.48 -56.31
CA ALA A 605 21.11 9.87 -57.64
C ALA A 605 20.74 10.88 -58.74
N GLU A 606 19.84 11.84 -58.45
CA GLU A 606 19.47 12.93 -59.37
C GLU A 606 20.70 13.80 -59.73
N LEU A 607 21.47 14.22 -58.72
CA LEU A 607 22.69 15.00 -58.89
C LEU A 607 23.80 14.21 -59.62
N GLN A 608 23.93 12.92 -59.34
CA GLN A 608 24.89 12.04 -60.00
C GLN A 608 24.57 11.87 -61.50
N ALA A 609 23.28 11.82 -61.88
CA ALA A 609 22.88 11.74 -63.28
C ALA A 609 23.27 13.01 -64.06
N ASP A 610 23.04 14.19 -63.47
CA ASP A 610 23.46 15.46 -64.04
C ASP A 610 25.00 15.57 -64.13
N LEU A 611 25.74 15.13 -63.11
CA LEU A 611 27.21 15.08 -63.13
C LEU A 611 27.74 14.19 -64.26
N ASN A 612 27.19 12.98 -64.40
CA ASN A 612 27.58 12.02 -65.42
C ASN A 612 27.34 12.57 -66.84
N LYS A 613 26.33 13.42 -67.03
CA LYS A 613 26.11 14.14 -68.30
C LYS A 613 27.22 15.16 -68.57
N ALA A 614 27.66 15.93 -67.57
CA ALA A 614 28.76 16.87 -67.72
C ALA A 614 30.07 16.16 -68.11
N GLN A 615 30.39 15.03 -67.45
CA GLN A 615 31.53 14.18 -67.79
C GLN A 615 31.46 13.70 -69.26
N THR A 616 30.31 13.18 -69.67
CA THR A 616 30.08 12.66 -71.03
C THR A 616 30.33 13.73 -72.09
N GLN A 617 29.91 14.97 -71.85
CA GLN A 617 30.16 16.08 -72.79
C GLN A 617 31.62 16.54 -72.79
N LEU A 618 32.27 16.61 -71.62
CA LEU A 618 33.69 16.96 -71.53
C LEU A 618 34.57 15.95 -72.28
N ASP A 619 34.28 14.65 -72.16
CA ASP A 619 35.03 13.61 -72.86
C ASP A 619 34.74 13.59 -74.36
N ALA A 620 33.52 13.94 -74.79
CA ALA A 620 33.21 14.18 -76.20
C ALA A 620 33.96 15.40 -76.78
N GLN A 621 34.14 16.49 -76.01
CA GLN A 621 34.95 17.64 -76.40
C GLN A 621 36.43 17.27 -76.57
N LYS A 622 37.02 16.56 -75.59
CA LYS A 622 38.41 16.03 -75.68
C LYS A 622 38.59 15.15 -76.92
N ALA A 623 37.63 14.28 -77.22
CA ALA A 623 37.69 13.40 -78.39
C ALA A 623 37.55 14.16 -79.73
N ALA A 624 36.70 15.18 -79.79
CA ALA A 624 36.54 16.04 -80.97
C ALA A 624 37.80 16.86 -81.25
N GLU A 625 38.42 17.44 -80.21
CA GLU A 625 39.68 18.17 -80.31
C GLU A 625 40.83 17.27 -80.80
N LEU A 626 40.97 16.08 -80.23
CA LEU A 626 41.98 15.10 -80.68
C LEU A 626 41.76 14.70 -82.16
N ALA A 627 40.50 14.58 -82.60
CA ALA A 627 40.19 14.31 -84.00
C ALA A 627 40.48 15.50 -84.93
N ALA A 628 40.36 16.74 -84.46
CA ALA A 628 40.76 17.94 -85.20
C ALA A 628 42.30 18.01 -85.32
N GLN A 629 43.03 17.81 -84.21
CA GLN A 629 44.50 17.77 -84.17
C GLN A 629 45.06 16.71 -85.14
N ASN A 630 44.50 15.50 -85.15
CA ASN A 630 44.94 14.43 -86.03
C ASN A 630 44.71 14.78 -87.52
N LYS A 631 43.52 15.27 -87.89
CA LYS A 631 43.23 15.69 -89.28
C LYS A 631 44.15 16.83 -89.74
N ALA A 632 44.38 17.82 -88.88
CA ALA A 632 45.26 18.93 -89.19
C ALA A 632 46.72 18.45 -89.34
N ARG A 633 47.18 17.52 -88.49
CA ARG A 633 48.50 16.87 -88.64
C ARG A 633 48.62 16.06 -89.93
N GLU A 634 47.61 15.25 -90.27
CA GLU A 634 47.58 14.47 -91.52
C GLU A 634 47.65 15.38 -92.76
N ALA A 635 46.92 16.50 -92.76
CA ALA A 635 46.94 17.48 -93.83
C ALA A 635 48.30 18.20 -93.94
N VAL A 636 48.83 18.72 -92.82
CA VAL A 636 50.15 19.38 -92.75
C VAL A 636 51.27 18.44 -93.19
N ASN A 637 51.31 17.22 -92.66
CA ASN A 637 52.27 16.19 -93.06
C ASN A 637 52.21 15.95 -94.58
N SER A 638 51.00 15.92 -95.16
CA SER A 638 50.76 15.68 -96.59
C SER A 638 51.19 16.83 -97.52
N LEU A 639 51.77 17.92 -97.00
CA LEU A 639 52.45 18.96 -97.79
C LEU A 639 53.93 18.61 -98.07
N PHE A 640 54.51 17.65 -97.34
CA PHE A 640 55.94 17.36 -97.35
C PHE A 640 56.30 16.02 -98.00
N ALA A 641 57.53 15.92 -98.51
CA ALA A 641 58.08 14.68 -99.03
C ALA A 641 58.05 13.57 -97.95
N SER A 642 57.61 12.37 -98.34
CA SER A 642 57.40 11.23 -97.43
C SER A 642 56.49 11.51 -96.21
N GLN A 643 55.59 12.49 -96.32
CA GLN A 643 54.61 12.86 -95.28
C GLN A 643 55.25 13.29 -93.94
N ASN A 644 56.38 13.99 -93.96
CA ASN A 644 57.13 14.38 -92.76
C ASN A 644 57.60 15.85 -92.83
N PRO A 645 57.12 16.76 -91.96
CA PRO A 645 57.54 18.16 -91.90
C PRO A 645 59.04 18.42 -91.65
N ALA A 646 59.82 17.41 -91.25
CA ALA A 646 61.27 17.51 -91.24
C ALA A 646 61.87 17.69 -92.66
N ASN A 647 61.25 17.08 -93.67
CA ASN A 647 61.71 17.07 -95.06
C ASN A 647 61.31 18.36 -95.82
N ASP A 648 61.71 18.45 -97.09
CA ASP A 648 61.28 19.51 -98.01
C ASP A 648 59.81 19.34 -98.43
N ALA A 649 59.22 20.40 -99.00
CA ALA A 649 57.89 20.34 -99.61
C ALA A 649 57.81 19.26 -100.70
N LYS A 650 56.62 18.66 -100.90
CA LYS A 650 56.44 17.65 -101.95
C LYS A 650 56.52 18.29 -103.33
N ALA A 651 57.10 17.55 -104.29
CA ALA A 651 57.12 17.98 -105.69
C ALA A 651 55.69 18.19 -106.22
N GLY A 652 55.44 19.36 -106.83
CA GLY A 652 54.13 19.73 -107.35
C GLY A 652 53.12 20.22 -106.29
N LEU A 653 53.56 20.57 -105.08
CA LEU A 653 52.73 21.23 -104.06
C LEU A 653 52.04 22.49 -104.64
N THR A 654 50.76 22.65 -104.33
CA THR A 654 49.95 23.81 -104.76
C THR A 654 49.47 24.66 -103.58
N GLN A 655 49.21 25.94 -103.84
CA GLN A 655 48.69 26.86 -102.82
C GLN A 655 47.39 26.35 -102.17
N ALA A 656 46.48 25.79 -102.98
CA ALA A 656 45.20 25.28 -102.51
C ALA A 656 45.31 24.12 -101.50
N GLU A 657 46.43 23.37 -101.49
CA GLU A 657 46.68 22.33 -100.50
C GLU A 657 47.14 22.90 -99.16
N ILE A 658 47.91 24.00 -99.20
CA ILE A 658 48.30 24.76 -97.99
C ILE A 658 47.06 25.43 -97.39
N ASP A 659 46.25 26.09 -98.23
CA ASP A 659 45.00 26.74 -97.81
C ASP A 659 44.01 25.73 -97.18
N ALA A 660 43.94 24.50 -97.73
CA ALA A 660 43.14 23.42 -97.18
C ALA A 660 43.66 22.87 -95.84
N ALA A 661 44.99 22.81 -95.65
CA ALA A 661 45.59 22.45 -94.38
C ALA A 661 45.39 23.54 -93.32
N GLN A 662 45.52 24.83 -93.68
CA GLN A 662 45.18 25.98 -92.82
C GLN A 662 43.75 25.87 -92.28
N ALA A 663 42.78 25.59 -93.15
CA ALA A 663 41.37 25.45 -92.75
C ALA A 663 41.11 24.28 -91.76
N LEU A 664 42.01 23.29 -91.66
CA LEU A 664 41.98 22.23 -90.65
C LEU A 664 42.73 22.62 -89.37
N ILE A 665 43.86 23.31 -89.47
CA ILE A 665 44.55 23.93 -88.33
C ILE A 665 43.62 24.90 -87.60
N ASP A 666 42.77 25.62 -88.32
CA ASP A 666 41.81 26.56 -87.73
C ASP A 666 40.68 25.90 -86.93
N GLN A 667 40.47 24.59 -87.07
CA GLN A 667 39.55 23.80 -86.26
C GLN A 667 40.19 23.22 -84.99
N VAL A 668 41.51 23.33 -84.82
CA VAL A 668 42.23 22.93 -83.60
C VAL A 668 42.05 24.00 -82.53
N THR A 669 41.61 23.61 -81.34
CA THR A 669 41.34 24.53 -80.22
C THR A 669 42.47 24.57 -79.18
N ASP A 670 43.32 23.54 -79.09
CA ASP A 670 44.57 23.57 -78.30
C ASP A 670 45.55 24.58 -78.92
N PRO A 671 45.89 25.69 -78.21
CA PRO A 671 46.73 26.72 -78.79
C PRO A 671 48.18 26.28 -79.07
N ALA A 672 48.70 25.32 -78.30
CA ALA A 672 50.06 24.81 -78.48
C ALA A 672 50.14 23.87 -79.68
N LYS A 673 49.16 22.96 -79.83
CA LYS A 673 49.07 22.08 -81.01
C LYS A 673 48.74 22.86 -82.28
N LYS A 674 47.88 23.88 -82.19
CA LYS A 674 47.63 24.79 -83.31
C LYS A 674 48.90 25.54 -83.72
N ALA A 675 49.67 26.07 -82.77
CA ALA A 675 50.93 26.77 -83.06
C ALA A 675 52.01 25.85 -83.65
N GLU A 676 52.13 24.61 -83.16
CA GLU A 676 53.04 23.59 -83.70
C GLU A 676 52.72 23.26 -85.16
N LEU A 677 51.44 23.01 -85.47
CA LEU A 677 50.96 22.74 -86.82
C LEU A 677 51.10 23.96 -87.75
N GLN A 678 50.89 25.17 -87.22
CA GLN A 678 51.06 26.41 -87.98
C GLN A 678 52.53 26.66 -88.34
N ALA A 679 53.48 26.30 -87.47
CA ALA A 679 54.91 26.41 -87.79
C ALA A 679 55.31 25.46 -88.93
N ASP A 680 54.84 24.20 -88.88
CA ASP A 680 55.03 23.25 -89.98
C ASP A 680 54.36 23.75 -91.28
N LEU A 681 53.15 24.32 -91.23
CA LEU A 681 52.47 24.89 -92.40
C LEU A 681 53.27 26.06 -93.01
N ASN A 682 53.76 26.98 -92.18
CA ASN A 682 54.51 28.14 -92.63
C ASN A 682 55.79 27.73 -93.37
N LYS A 683 56.47 26.66 -92.93
CA LYS A 683 57.63 26.08 -93.65
C LYS A 683 57.28 25.64 -95.07
N ALA A 684 56.10 25.04 -95.27
CA ALA A 684 55.63 24.66 -96.62
C ALA A 684 55.31 25.89 -97.49
N GLN A 685 54.75 26.95 -96.89
CA GLN A 685 54.49 28.23 -97.59
C GLN A 685 55.79 28.93 -98.00
N GLU A 686 56.78 29.00 -97.10
CA GLU A 686 58.10 29.58 -97.39
C GLU A 686 58.79 28.85 -98.55
N GLN A 687 58.71 27.51 -98.60
CA GLN A 687 59.29 26.72 -99.68
C GLN A 687 58.57 26.94 -101.02
N ILE A 688 57.23 26.88 -101.07
CA ILE A 688 56.51 27.08 -102.35
C ILE A 688 56.70 28.52 -102.89
N ASP A 689 56.84 29.52 -102.02
CA ASP A 689 57.10 30.90 -102.44
C ASP A 689 58.56 31.11 -102.87
N ALA A 690 59.52 30.39 -102.27
CA ALA A 690 60.89 30.32 -102.76
C ALA A 690 60.96 29.64 -104.15
N ASP A 691 60.22 28.55 -104.37
CA ASP A 691 60.16 27.83 -105.65
C ASP A 691 59.52 28.71 -106.74
N LYS A 692 58.40 29.39 -106.45
CA LYS A 692 57.78 30.39 -107.34
C LYS A 692 58.76 31.52 -107.70
N ALA A 693 59.54 32.01 -106.74
CA ALA A 693 60.53 33.07 -106.96
C ALA A 693 61.74 32.60 -107.77
N ALA A 694 62.21 31.37 -107.54
CA ALA A 694 63.29 30.75 -108.29
C ALA A 694 62.88 30.50 -109.75
N GLU A 695 61.67 29.97 -109.97
CA GLU A 695 61.07 29.79 -111.30
C GLU A 695 60.93 31.13 -112.01
N LYS A 696 60.37 32.15 -111.35
CA LYS A 696 60.28 33.51 -111.92
C LYS A 696 61.65 34.08 -112.31
N ALA A 697 62.67 33.87 -111.47
CA ALA A 697 64.04 34.28 -111.79
C ALA A 697 64.66 33.47 -112.94
N ALA A 698 64.32 32.19 -113.11
CA ALA A 698 64.71 31.39 -114.28
C ALA A 698 64.03 31.91 -115.55
N GLN A 699 62.72 32.15 -115.51
CA GLN A 699 61.94 32.74 -116.60
C GLN A 699 62.52 34.09 -117.04
N ASP A 700 62.85 34.98 -116.10
CA ASP A 700 63.38 36.31 -116.42
C ASP A 700 64.83 36.27 -116.95
N LYS A 701 65.68 35.36 -116.44
CA LYS A 701 67.01 35.11 -117.01
C LYS A 701 66.92 34.55 -118.44
N ALA A 702 66.06 33.57 -118.66
CA ALA A 702 65.84 32.98 -119.98
C ALA A 702 65.26 34.01 -120.96
N ARG A 703 64.27 34.81 -120.53
CA ARG A 703 63.70 35.91 -121.32
C ARG A 703 64.75 36.95 -121.67
N ALA A 704 65.59 37.37 -120.72
CA ALA A 704 66.69 38.29 -120.99
C ALA A 704 67.73 37.70 -121.95
N ALA A 705 68.08 36.42 -121.80
CA ALA A 705 69.04 35.75 -122.68
C ALA A 705 68.51 35.63 -124.13
N VAL A 706 67.27 35.17 -124.30
CA VAL A 706 66.58 35.11 -125.61
C VAL A 706 66.49 36.50 -126.24
N ASN A 707 66.06 37.51 -125.49
CA ASN A 707 66.00 38.88 -125.98
C ASN A 707 67.38 39.38 -126.47
N ASN A 708 68.46 39.06 -125.75
CA ASN A 708 69.84 39.45 -126.09
C ASN A 708 70.43 38.74 -127.33
N LEU A 709 69.68 37.91 -128.04
CA LEU A 709 70.04 37.38 -129.37
C LEU A 709 69.63 38.33 -130.51
N PHE A 710 68.71 39.28 -130.24
CA PHE A 710 68.09 40.14 -131.24
C PHE A 710 68.57 41.60 -131.16
N ALA A 711 68.52 42.28 -132.30
CA ALA A 711 68.73 43.73 -132.37
C ALA A 711 67.70 44.45 -131.48
N ASN A 712 68.16 45.48 -130.75
CA ASN A 712 67.35 46.22 -129.77
C ASN A 712 66.68 45.35 -128.67
N GLN A 713 67.21 44.14 -128.42
CA GLN A 713 66.72 43.20 -127.39
C GLN A 713 65.26 42.73 -127.56
N ASN A 714 64.76 42.62 -128.80
CA ASN A 714 63.37 42.26 -129.10
C ASN A 714 63.22 41.03 -130.03
N PRO A 715 62.67 39.89 -129.56
CA PRO A 715 62.39 38.67 -130.36
C PRO A 715 61.34 38.79 -131.48
N THR A 716 60.92 40.01 -131.84
CA THR A 716 60.14 40.30 -133.05
C THR A 716 60.90 41.12 -134.10
N GLY A 717 62.20 41.34 -133.91
CA GLY A 717 63.09 42.02 -134.86
C GLY A 717 64.18 41.10 -135.40
N ASP A 718 65.13 41.67 -136.15
CA ASP A 718 66.27 40.96 -136.71
C ASP A 718 67.23 40.45 -135.61
N THR A 719 68.00 39.40 -135.92
CA THR A 719 69.11 38.93 -135.05
C THR A 719 70.21 39.99 -134.93
N LYS A 720 70.94 39.99 -133.80
CA LYS A 720 72.01 40.97 -133.60
C LYS A 720 73.20 40.73 -134.54
N THR A 721 73.83 41.81 -135.00
CA THR A 721 75.03 41.74 -135.85
C THR A 721 76.18 41.04 -135.11
N GLY A 722 76.65 39.93 -135.68
CA GLY A 722 77.74 39.13 -135.10
C GLY A 722 77.29 38.07 -134.08
N LEU A 723 76.00 37.74 -134.02
CA LEU A 723 75.47 36.63 -133.21
C LEU A 723 76.23 35.31 -133.47
N THR A 724 76.54 34.58 -132.41
CA THR A 724 77.21 33.28 -132.47
C THR A 724 76.35 32.15 -131.93
N GLN A 725 76.57 30.91 -132.41
CA GLN A 725 75.86 29.72 -131.93
C GLN A 725 76.00 29.52 -130.42
N ALA A 726 77.17 29.80 -129.85
CA ALA A 726 77.43 29.67 -128.42
C ALA A 726 76.54 30.59 -127.54
N GLU A 727 76.06 31.71 -128.07
CA GLU A 727 75.12 32.60 -127.36
C GLU A 727 73.69 32.05 -127.42
N ILE A 728 73.31 31.41 -128.54
CA ILE A 728 72.03 30.70 -128.69
C ILE A 728 71.99 29.49 -127.75
N ASP A 729 73.07 28.70 -127.70
CA ASP A 729 73.21 27.55 -126.81
C ASP A 729 73.17 27.96 -125.32
N ALA A 730 73.78 29.10 -124.98
CA ALA A 730 73.71 29.66 -123.63
C ALA A 730 72.30 30.13 -123.24
N ALA A 731 71.51 30.65 -124.20
CA ALA A 731 70.11 30.98 -123.97
C ALA A 731 69.23 29.72 -123.85
N GLN A 732 69.47 28.68 -124.68
CA GLN A 732 68.83 27.36 -124.53
C GLN A 732 69.03 26.79 -123.13
N ALA A 733 70.27 26.79 -122.63
CA ALA A 733 70.59 26.27 -121.29
C ALA A 733 69.89 27.02 -120.14
N LEU A 734 69.43 28.26 -120.36
CA LEU A 734 68.60 29.01 -119.41
C LEU A 734 67.10 28.73 -119.59
N ILE A 735 66.62 28.53 -120.82
CA ILE A 735 65.26 28.00 -121.08
C ILE A 735 65.11 26.61 -120.45
N ASP A 736 66.15 25.79 -120.50
CA ASP A 736 66.12 24.44 -119.93
C ASP A 736 65.96 24.44 -118.39
N GLN A 737 66.31 25.55 -117.72
CA GLN A 737 66.08 25.78 -116.29
C GLN A 737 64.66 26.30 -115.95
N VAL A 738 63.88 26.75 -116.94
CA VAL A 738 62.47 27.15 -116.75
C VAL A 738 61.61 25.90 -116.57
N THR A 739 60.87 25.81 -115.47
CA THR A 739 60.03 24.65 -115.13
C THR A 739 58.57 24.81 -115.57
N ASP A 740 58.06 26.05 -115.71
CA ASP A 740 56.76 26.34 -116.32
C ASP A 740 56.75 25.89 -117.80
N PRO A 741 55.96 24.85 -118.18
CA PRO A 741 56.00 24.32 -119.53
C PRO A 741 55.50 25.32 -120.59
N ALA A 742 54.58 26.22 -120.23
CA ALA A 742 54.04 27.22 -121.14
C ALA A 742 55.04 28.35 -121.35
N LYS A 743 55.67 28.84 -120.28
CA LYS A 743 56.72 29.87 -120.41
C LYS A 743 57.97 29.33 -121.10
N LYS A 744 58.37 28.09 -120.81
CA LYS A 744 59.45 27.38 -121.51
C LYS A 744 59.17 27.28 -123.01
N ALA A 745 57.95 26.90 -123.40
CA ALA A 745 57.55 26.81 -124.81
C ALA A 745 57.50 28.18 -125.52
N GLU A 746 57.02 29.24 -124.85
CA GLU A 746 57.05 30.61 -125.37
C GLU A 746 58.49 31.08 -125.63
N LEU A 747 59.38 30.86 -124.67
CA LEU A 747 60.80 31.20 -124.78
C LEU A 747 61.52 30.39 -125.85
N GLN A 748 61.20 29.10 -125.99
CA GLN A 748 61.73 28.24 -127.04
C GLN A 748 61.29 28.70 -128.43
N ALA A 749 60.02 29.07 -128.60
CA ALA A 749 59.49 29.58 -129.86
C ALA A 749 60.15 30.91 -130.28
N ASP A 750 60.59 31.73 -129.32
CA ASP A 750 61.39 32.92 -129.57
C ASP A 750 62.86 32.59 -129.87
N LEU A 751 63.48 31.67 -129.14
CA LEU A 751 64.87 31.21 -129.39
C LEU A 751 65.03 30.68 -130.82
N ASN A 752 64.09 29.87 -131.28
CA ASN A 752 64.14 29.23 -132.60
C ASN A 752 64.18 30.25 -133.76
N LYS A 753 63.72 31.49 -133.55
CA LYS A 753 63.83 32.59 -134.54
C LYS A 753 65.25 33.16 -134.66
N ALA A 754 66.11 32.94 -133.66
CA ALA A 754 67.51 33.37 -133.70
C ALA A 754 68.42 32.38 -134.45
N GLN A 755 67.86 31.25 -134.89
CA GLN A 755 68.55 30.16 -135.59
C GLN A 755 68.29 30.16 -137.11
N THR A 756 67.62 31.20 -137.63
CA THR A 756 67.27 31.40 -139.05
C THR A 756 67.85 32.70 -139.58
#